data_AF-A0A6G1SNZ5-F1
#
_entry.id   AF-A0A6G1SNZ5-F1
#
_cell.length_a   1.000
_cell.length_b   1.000
_cell.length_c   1.000
_cell.angle_alpha   90.00
_cell.angle_beta   90.00
_cell.angle_gamma   90.00
#
_symmetry.space_group_name_H-M   'P 1'
#
loop_
_entity.id
_entity.type
_entity.pdbx_description
1 polymer ?
#
loop_
_entity_poly.entity_id
_entity_poly.type
_entity_poly.pdbx_seq_one_letter_code
_entity_poly.pdbx_strand_id
1 'polypeptide(L)'
;MLYVFQVDTGTMMTFDMKLVTETVAYLKKTIAMKTDIPEDKQVLLISGGESLTNTQRICSYSSAGTDTSPIFLFAKINIEAQQPPQPSIEFDDDTDMMEMIESCMSMQPSLDTLVARTELAADLNEQASKQRETCEKLVHDQHLQQQGWAAVTANLEDLTRAFKNKSEMLLLAFNEFTKCKSRHEELLKKFSDDMKQLDAVPILPTLLEGNKLLQPSTSTCSGDSAKSAAADVSGGKSGPRQERSTKDVTVKGGQDKSVVDQAPNKAKNSGQSESPMVEEHNSEDNAGASSSNGDDADSTATTNDEDTKQSEDEFLDANQETDKLSPAAETTETKSTPSSEKLPPTTDSSNPAHMEEAQAVTLRQWIDFHDSHSSLERLIELCWRGLERFNETNAESIRFEVQELLKSANNSNMKEIKGLEERLFGLEKLMDDAKKVVDEQCQLASSFQNNRERFSKIKDLTLLPDLSASHKQQLQMMLANHKKMNDYRDRCLRAKHELSVNLHARLKWIMYIEQQISDLDGKLMIYKENLLRLNRHFEIIDQVHKAPNLYLASCVEALRRRRFSRRYLHWANSIAKISQELYENEMTTRKEFDSKLGSHFLSTLFPGLTRSYPPPFATKQPDPFDTKLPRITAADIQYLQANLCDELAANLYIPKDVPMPHIISAPHNLDDSTANVDEAEDLDDRHSLNPTPPSSPTKQPQYGD
;
A
#
# COMPACT_ATOMS: atom_id res chain seq x y z
N MET A 1 -31.10 -13.48 7.63
CA MET A 1 -30.44 -13.03 8.87
C MET A 1 -28.98 -12.80 8.56
N LEU A 2 -28.32 -11.91 9.28
CA LEU A 2 -26.85 -11.83 9.28
C LEU A 2 -26.32 -12.75 10.38
N TYR A 3 -25.28 -13.53 10.08
CA TYR A 3 -24.68 -14.51 10.97
C TYR A 3 -23.24 -14.10 11.34
N VAL A 4 -22.94 -14.10 12.63
CA VAL A 4 -21.60 -13.85 13.19
C VAL A 4 -21.28 -14.99 14.15
N PHE A 5 -20.17 -15.69 13.94
CA PHE A 5 -19.78 -16.82 14.76
C PHE A 5 -18.60 -16.42 15.66
N GLN A 6 -18.81 -16.47 16.97
CA GLN A 6 -17.75 -16.22 17.95
C GLN A 6 -16.93 -17.50 18.12
N VAL A 7 -15.69 -17.48 17.60
CA VAL A 7 -14.85 -18.68 17.49
C VAL A 7 -14.33 -19.12 18.85
N ASP A 8 -14.00 -18.17 19.72
CA ASP A 8 -13.46 -18.44 21.06
C ASP A 8 -14.47 -19.19 21.96
N THR A 9 -15.74 -18.78 22.01
CA THR A 9 -16.80 -19.52 22.74
C THR A 9 -17.45 -20.65 21.93
N GLY A 10 -17.21 -20.68 20.61
CA GLY A 10 -17.92 -21.56 19.67
C GLY A 10 -19.43 -21.29 19.68
N THR A 11 -19.85 -20.04 19.40
CA THR A 11 -21.26 -19.62 19.52
C THR A 11 -21.73 -18.83 18.30
N MET A 12 -22.80 -19.29 17.66
CA MET A 12 -23.46 -18.57 16.57
C MET A 12 -24.37 -17.44 17.10
N MET A 13 -24.17 -16.22 16.59
CA MET A 13 -25.04 -15.07 16.80
C MET A 13 -25.78 -14.68 15.53
N THR A 14 -27.08 -14.45 15.65
CA THR A 14 -27.91 -13.90 14.57
C THR A 14 -28.22 -12.42 14.78
N PHE A 15 -28.32 -11.69 13.67
CA PHE A 15 -28.58 -10.25 13.61
C PHE A 15 -29.55 -9.92 12.46
N ASP A 16 -30.19 -8.75 12.49
CA ASP A 16 -31.11 -8.29 11.43
C ASP A 16 -30.39 -8.19 10.08
N MET A 17 -31.02 -8.69 9.02
CA MET A 17 -30.51 -8.63 7.65
C MET A 17 -30.22 -7.19 7.18
N LYS A 18 -30.91 -6.19 7.73
CA LYS A 18 -30.66 -4.76 7.43
C LYS A 18 -29.22 -4.32 7.69
N LEU A 19 -28.52 -4.95 8.63
CA LEU A 19 -27.11 -4.64 8.93
C LEU A 19 -26.20 -4.89 7.72
N VAL A 20 -26.58 -5.77 6.79
CA VAL A 20 -25.79 -6.06 5.59
C VAL A 20 -25.52 -4.81 4.72
N THR A 21 -26.41 -3.81 4.75
CA THR A 21 -26.20 -2.53 4.04
C THR A 21 -25.42 -1.47 4.85
N GLU A 22 -25.13 -1.73 6.12
CA GLU A 22 -24.41 -0.82 7.01
C GLU A 22 -22.89 -1.03 6.96
N THR A 23 -22.14 -0.17 7.65
CA THR A 23 -20.67 -0.28 7.77
C THR A 23 -20.23 -1.31 8.80
N VAL A 24 -19.01 -1.82 8.64
CA VAL A 24 -18.36 -2.71 9.63
C VAL A 24 -18.25 -2.05 11.00
N ALA A 25 -17.99 -0.74 11.08
CA ALA A 25 -18.02 -0.02 12.36
C ALA A 25 -19.40 -0.09 13.04
N TYR A 26 -20.50 0.05 12.28
CA TYR A 26 -21.84 -0.08 12.84
C TYR A 26 -22.17 -1.52 13.26
N LEU A 27 -21.65 -2.53 12.53
CA LEU A 27 -21.69 -3.93 12.98
C LEU A 27 -20.95 -4.10 14.31
N LYS A 28 -19.71 -3.60 14.44
CA LYS A 28 -18.92 -3.72 15.68
C LYS A 28 -19.64 -3.13 16.88
N LYS A 29 -20.22 -1.94 16.72
CA LYS A 29 -21.07 -1.32 17.74
C LYS A 29 -22.30 -2.16 18.09
N THR A 30 -22.93 -2.78 17.10
CA THR A 30 -24.11 -3.65 17.30
C THR A 30 -23.74 -4.98 17.99
N ILE A 31 -22.53 -5.51 17.74
CA ILE A 31 -21.97 -6.64 18.48
C ILE A 31 -21.70 -6.23 19.93
N ALA A 32 -21.02 -5.10 20.16
CA ALA A 32 -20.70 -4.61 21.50
C ALA A 32 -21.95 -4.45 22.38
N MET A 33 -23.04 -3.90 21.82
CA MET A 33 -24.35 -3.77 22.48
C MET A 33 -25.07 -5.10 22.79
N LYS A 34 -24.56 -6.24 22.28
CA LYS A 34 -25.17 -7.57 22.43
C LYS A 34 -24.31 -8.53 23.27
N THR A 35 -23.00 -8.31 23.34
CA THR A 35 -22.04 -9.23 23.99
C THR A 35 -21.11 -8.55 25.00
N ASP A 36 -21.23 -7.24 25.20
CA ASP A 36 -20.33 -6.40 26.01
C ASP A 36 -18.84 -6.45 25.58
N ILE A 37 -18.52 -6.98 24.39
CA ILE A 37 -17.16 -6.99 23.83
C ILE A 37 -16.84 -5.61 23.19
N PRO A 38 -15.84 -4.85 23.68
CA PRO A 38 -15.50 -3.53 23.13
C PRO A 38 -15.08 -3.55 21.65
N GLU A 39 -15.39 -2.49 20.90
CA GLU A 39 -15.18 -2.43 19.44
C GLU A 39 -13.69 -2.58 19.01
N ASP A 40 -12.77 -2.16 19.87
CA ASP A 40 -11.30 -2.33 19.73
C ASP A 40 -10.83 -3.75 20.04
N LYS A 41 -11.54 -4.47 20.91
CA LYS A 41 -11.27 -5.87 21.27
C LYS A 41 -11.96 -6.89 20.34
N GLN A 42 -12.74 -6.44 19.36
CA GLN A 42 -13.33 -7.29 18.31
C GLN A 42 -12.40 -7.39 17.10
N VAL A 43 -11.87 -8.59 16.82
CA VAL A 43 -11.29 -8.93 15.51
C VAL A 43 -12.37 -9.62 14.68
N LEU A 44 -12.61 -9.14 13.47
CA LEU A 44 -13.60 -9.69 12.53
C LEU A 44 -12.88 -10.14 11.25
N LEU A 45 -13.04 -11.41 10.89
CA LEU A 45 -12.54 -12.01 9.64
C LEU A 45 -13.68 -12.67 8.85
N ILE A 46 -13.51 -12.84 7.55
CA ILE A 46 -14.33 -13.75 6.73
C ILE A 46 -13.59 -15.05 6.39
N SER A 47 -14.32 -16.03 5.86
CA SER A 47 -13.78 -17.21 5.18
C SER A 47 -12.66 -16.84 4.20
N GLY A 48 -11.47 -17.43 4.37
CA GLY A 48 -10.25 -17.08 3.62
C GLY A 48 -9.32 -16.08 4.32
N GLY A 49 -9.73 -15.49 5.45
CA GLY A 49 -8.85 -14.69 6.31
C GLY A 49 -8.79 -13.19 6.01
N GLU A 50 -9.62 -12.67 5.11
CA GLU A 50 -9.73 -11.22 4.90
C GLU A 50 -10.35 -10.53 6.13
N SER A 51 -9.71 -9.46 6.60
CA SER A 51 -10.19 -8.66 7.73
C SER A 51 -11.23 -7.62 7.31
N LEU A 52 -12.29 -7.46 8.11
CA LEU A 52 -13.35 -6.49 7.80
C LEU A 52 -12.91 -5.06 8.15
N THR A 53 -12.93 -4.17 7.16
CA THR A 53 -12.49 -2.77 7.27
C THR A 53 -13.61 -1.87 7.77
N ASN A 54 -13.39 -1.16 8.90
CA ASN A 54 -14.39 -0.33 9.61
C ASN A 54 -15.25 0.60 8.70
N THR A 55 -14.67 1.20 7.67
CA THR A 55 -15.32 2.16 6.75
C THR A 55 -16.14 1.49 5.63
N GLN A 56 -15.94 0.19 5.40
CA GLN A 56 -16.52 -0.56 4.30
C GLN A 56 -17.89 -1.15 4.71
N ARG A 57 -18.76 -1.45 3.73
CA ARG A 57 -20.08 -2.04 3.98
C ARG A 57 -20.04 -3.56 3.95
N ILE A 58 -20.81 -4.22 4.83
CA ILE A 58 -20.81 -5.70 4.93
C ILE A 58 -21.12 -6.33 3.57
N CYS A 59 -22.11 -5.81 2.83
CA CYS A 59 -22.52 -6.29 1.50
C CYS A 59 -21.44 -6.27 0.40
N SER A 60 -20.26 -5.71 0.66
CA SER A 60 -19.12 -5.75 -0.28
C SER A 60 -18.22 -6.98 -0.09
N TYR A 61 -18.32 -7.65 1.06
CA TYR A 61 -17.66 -8.92 1.33
C TYR A 61 -18.52 -10.06 0.78
N SER A 62 -18.13 -10.59 -0.38
CA SER A 62 -18.85 -11.67 -1.06
C SER A 62 -18.97 -12.91 -0.17
N SER A 63 -20.18 -13.49 -0.10
CA SER A 63 -20.48 -14.69 0.69
C SER A 63 -20.20 -14.59 2.20
N ALA A 64 -20.10 -13.37 2.74
CA ALA A 64 -19.88 -13.15 4.17
C ALA A 64 -21.21 -13.09 4.95
N GLY A 65 -21.24 -13.73 6.12
CA GLY A 65 -22.33 -13.60 7.08
C GLY A 65 -23.56 -14.47 6.79
N THR A 66 -23.39 -15.58 6.08
CA THR A 66 -24.42 -16.63 5.95
C THR A 66 -24.33 -17.64 7.10
N ASP A 67 -25.33 -18.51 7.22
CA ASP A 67 -25.32 -19.67 8.12
C ASP A 67 -24.11 -20.61 7.92
N THR A 68 -23.68 -20.73 6.67
CA THR A 68 -22.66 -21.65 6.15
C THR A 68 -21.28 -20.99 5.95
N SER A 69 -21.22 -19.66 6.02
CA SER A 69 -20.01 -18.84 5.91
C SER A 69 -20.23 -17.55 6.73
N PRO A 70 -20.25 -17.65 8.07
CA PRO A 70 -20.50 -16.52 8.96
C PRO A 70 -19.33 -15.53 8.95
N ILE A 71 -19.54 -14.35 9.53
CA ILE A 71 -18.42 -13.47 9.90
C ILE A 71 -17.80 -14.07 11.18
N PHE A 72 -16.51 -14.37 11.17
CA PHE A 72 -15.80 -14.91 12.34
C PHE A 72 -15.39 -13.78 13.27
N LEU A 73 -15.91 -13.82 14.50
CA LEU A 73 -15.53 -12.94 15.60
C LEU A 73 -14.52 -13.65 16.50
N PHE A 74 -13.43 -12.96 16.81
CA PHE A 74 -12.47 -13.33 17.83
C PHE A 74 -12.43 -12.22 18.88
N ALA A 75 -12.83 -12.54 20.11
CA ALA A 75 -12.84 -11.59 21.21
C ALA A 75 -11.45 -11.54 21.88
N LYS A 76 -10.68 -10.45 21.67
CA LYS A 76 -9.35 -10.31 22.28
C LYS A 76 -9.41 -10.45 23.81
N ILE A 77 -10.46 -9.98 24.48
CA ILE A 77 -10.66 -10.18 25.93
C ILE A 77 -10.74 -11.66 26.37
N ASN A 78 -11.32 -12.54 25.54
CA ASN A 78 -11.43 -13.98 25.85
C ASN A 78 -10.17 -14.75 25.47
N ILE A 79 -9.37 -14.23 24.52
CA ILE A 79 -8.06 -14.75 24.17
C ILE A 79 -7.02 -14.32 25.22
N GLU A 80 -7.13 -13.10 25.76
CA GLU A 80 -6.27 -12.58 26.83
C GLU A 80 -6.54 -13.23 28.20
N ALA A 81 -7.77 -13.72 28.45
CA ALA A 81 -8.18 -14.34 29.71
C ALA A 81 -7.29 -15.53 30.15
N GLN A 82 -7.15 -15.76 31.46
CA GLN A 82 -6.30 -16.84 31.99
C GLN A 82 -6.83 -18.24 31.64
N GLN A 83 -8.14 -18.44 31.73
CA GLN A 83 -8.80 -19.72 31.45
C GLN A 83 -9.55 -19.67 30.10
N PRO A 84 -9.66 -20.79 29.38
CA PRO A 84 -10.47 -20.88 28.17
C PRO A 84 -11.96 -20.69 28.49
N PRO A 85 -12.74 -20.03 27.61
CA PRO A 85 -14.19 -19.92 27.78
C PRO A 85 -14.85 -21.31 27.78
N GLN A 86 -15.82 -21.50 28.67
CA GLN A 86 -16.58 -22.76 28.73
C GLN A 86 -17.77 -22.73 27.75
N PRO A 87 -18.15 -23.89 27.15
CA PRO A 87 -19.32 -23.96 26.29
C PRO A 87 -20.61 -23.61 27.05
N SER A 88 -21.27 -22.50 26.68
CA SER A 88 -22.54 -22.07 27.27
C SER A 88 -23.69 -22.96 26.80
N ILE A 89 -24.08 -23.93 27.62
CA ILE A 89 -25.13 -24.90 27.28
C ILE A 89 -25.98 -25.16 28.53
N GLU A 90 -27.25 -24.77 28.45
CA GLU A 90 -28.26 -25.07 29.45
C GLU A 90 -28.78 -26.49 29.22
N PHE A 91 -28.85 -27.28 30.30
CA PHE A 91 -29.42 -28.62 30.30
C PHE A 91 -30.41 -28.75 31.45
N ASP A 92 -31.59 -29.30 31.16
CA ASP A 92 -32.44 -29.90 32.19
C ASP A 92 -31.74 -31.15 32.77
N ASP A 93 -31.93 -31.42 34.05
CA ASP A 93 -31.27 -32.54 34.75
C ASP A 93 -31.89 -33.89 34.35
N ASP A 94 -31.13 -34.76 33.69
CA ASP A 94 -31.60 -36.10 33.29
C ASP A 94 -31.89 -37.02 34.50
N THR A 95 -31.46 -36.65 35.72
CA THR A 95 -31.63 -37.45 36.94
C THR A 95 -33.10 -37.76 37.20
N ASP A 96 -33.96 -36.74 37.13
CA ASP A 96 -35.42 -36.87 37.30
C ASP A 96 -36.03 -37.84 36.28
N MET A 97 -35.53 -37.82 35.04
CA MET A 97 -36.05 -38.67 33.97
C MET A 97 -35.73 -40.15 34.19
N MET A 98 -34.56 -40.49 34.74
CA MET A 98 -34.26 -41.88 35.08
C MET A 98 -35.10 -42.39 36.26
N GLU A 99 -35.33 -41.58 37.30
CA GLU A 99 -36.19 -41.96 38.43
C GLU A 99 -37.66 -42.16 38.00
N MET A 100 -38.18 -41.29 37.11
CA MET A 100 -39.52 -41.44 36.55
C MET A 100 -39.71 -42.75 35.76
N ILE A 101 -38.69 -43.22 35.05
CA ILE A 101 -38.75 -44.50 34.32
C ILE A 101 -38.79 -45.69 35.29
N GLU A 102 -37.90 -45.73 36.28
CA GLU A 102 -37.85 -46.83 37.24
C GLU A 102 -39.13 -46.89 38.10
N SER A 103 -39.67 -45.73 38.47
CA SER A 103 -40.99 -45.60 39.08
C SER A 103 -42.12 -46.17 38.19
N CYS A 104 -42.21 -45.76 36.92
CA CYS A 104 -43.23 -46.26 35.98
C CYS A 104 -43.08 -47.76 35.67
N MET A 105 -41.86 -48.30 35.73
CA MET A 105 -41.62 -49.74 35.62
C MET A 105 -42.10 -50.52 36.85
N SER A 106 -42.10 -49.93 38.05
CA SER A 106 -42.60 -50.59 39.27
C SER A 106 -44.11 -50.81 39.26
N MET A 107 -44.88 -49.91 38.61
CA MET A 107 -46.35 -49.87 38.64
C MET A 107 -47.03 -51.20 38.26
N GLN A 108 -48.13 -51.48 38.94
CA GLN A 108 -49.03 -52.63 38.71
C GLN A 108 -49.91 -52.42 37.46
N PRO A 109 -50.48 -53.46 36.84
CA PRO A 109 -51.37 -53.30 35.68
C PRO A 109 -52.65 -52.53 36.04
N SER A 110 -52.82 -51.33 35.50
CA SER A 110 -54.05 -50.52 35.58
C SER A 110 -54.22 -49.66 34.32
N LEU A 111 -55.40 -49.06 34.13
CA LEU A 111 -55.62 -48.09 33.06
C LEU A 111 -54.74 -46.84 33.22
N ASP A 112 -54.60 -46.35 34.46
CA ASP A 112 -53.79 -45.17 34.77
C ASP A 112 -52.29 -45.43 34.54
N THR A 113 -51.85 -46.68 34.78
CA THR A 113 -50.49 -47.12 34.44
C THR A 113 -50.27 -47.20 32.93
N LEU A 114 -51.28 -47.59 32.15
CA LEU A 114 -51.22 -47.56 30.68
C LEU A 114 -51.08 -46.12 30.16
N VAL A 115 -51.83 -45.19 30.78
CA VAL A 115 -51.80 -43.75 30.51
C VAL A 115 -50.42 -43.16 30.82
N ALA A 116 -49.95 -43.31 32.06
CA ALA A 116 -48.66 -42.78 32.52
C ALA A 116 -47.47 -43.31 31.72
N ARG A 117 -47.45 -44.61 31.36
CA ARG A 117 -46.38 -45.16 30.51
C ARG A 117 -46.42 -44.64 29.08
N THR A 118 -47.59 -44.28 28.57
CA THR A 118 -47.72 -43.68 27.22
C THR A 118 -47.26 -42.23 27.23
N GLU A 119 -47.54 -41.48 28.29
CA GLU A 119 -47.09 -40.10 28.47
C GLU A 119 -45.56 -40.05 28.66
N LEU A 120 -45.00 -40.83 29.58
CA LEU A 120 -43.54 -40.98 29.74
C LEU A 120 -42.83 -41.39 28.43
N ALA A 121 -43.44 -42.26 27.63
CA ALA A 121 -42.87 -42.66 26.34
C ALA A 121 -42.88 -41.51 25.31
N ALA A 122 -43.86 -40.59 25.36
CA ALA A 122 -43.83 -39.38 24.55
C ALA A 122 -42.73 -38.43 25.03
N ASP A 123 -42.62 -38.21 26.34
CA ASP A 123 -41.61 -37.33 26.95
C ASP A 123 -40.17 -37.79 26.63
N LEU A 124 -39.92 -39.10 26.70
CA LEU A 124 -38.64 -39.71 26.34
C LEU A 124 -38.26 -39.52 24.87
N ASN A 125 -39.25 -39.53 23.97
CA ASN A 125 -39.03 -39.27 22.56
C ASN A 125 -38.79 -37.79 22.26
N GLU A 126 -39.48 -36.89 22.97
CA GLU A 126 -39.22 -35.44 22.89
C GLU A 126 -37.81 -35.11 23.41
N GLN A 127 -37.42 -35.64 24.58
CA GLN A 127 -36.08 -35.43 25.14
C GLN A 127 -34.98 -36.01 24.24
N ALA A 128 -35.16 -37.22 23.70
CA ALA A 128 -34.20 -37.78 22.75
C ALA A 128 -34.07 -36.92 21.48
N SER A 129 -35.17 -36.30 21.01
CA SER A 129 -35.16 -35.37 19.88
C SER A 129 -34.38 -34.09 20.20
N LYS A 130 -34.65 -33.45 21.36
CA LYS A 130 -33.91 -32.26 21.85
C LYS A 130 -32.42 -32.53 22.04
N GLN A 131 -32.07 -33.69 22.61
CA GLN A 131 -30.68 -34.12 22.78
C GLN A 131 -30.00 -34.31 21.42
N ARG A 132 -30.68 -34.90 20.42
CA ARG A 132 -30.16 -35.06 19.06
C ARG A 132 -29.90 -33.71 18.37
N GLU A 133 -30.84 -32.77 18.44
CA GLU A 133 -30.66 -31.40 17.91
C GLU A 133 -29.51 -30.66 18.61
N THR A 134 -29.35 -30.87 19.92
CA THR A 134 -28.22 -30.32 20.68
C THR A 134 -26.91 -30.93 20.23
N CYS A 135 -26.84 -32.25 20.01
CA CYS A 135 -25.68 -32.93 19.44
C CYS A 135 -25.32 -32.40 18.04
N GLU A 136 -26.30 -32.28 17.13
CA GLU A 136 -26.08 -31.74 15.77
C GLU A 136 -25.52 -30.31 15.83
N LYS A 137 -26.06 -29.46 16.72
CA LYS A 137 -25.53 -28.11 16.98
C LYS A 137 -24.09 -28.15 17.50
N LEU A 138 -23.77 -29.03 18.45
CA LEU A 138 -22.43 -29.16 19.03
C LEU A 138 -21.38 -29.65 18.03
N VAL A 139 -21.77 -30.45 17.03
CA VAL A 139 -20.89 -30.84 15.92
C VAL A 139 -20.75 -29.68 14.93
N HIS A 140 -21.84 -29.05 14.52
CA HIS A 140 -21.84 -27.90 13.62
C HIS A 140 -21.00 -26.72 14.16
N ASP A 141 -21.12 -26.38 15.44
CA ASP A 141 -20.29 -25.36 16.10
C ASP A 141 -18.79 -25.70 16.00
N GLN A 142 -18.41 -26.98 16.05
CA GLN A 142 -17.00 -27.39 15.94
C GLN A 142 -16.47 -27.30 14.50
N HIS A 143 -17.30 -27.56 13.47
CA HIS A 143 -16.92 -27.27 12.08
C HIS A 143 -16.75 -25.77 11.85
N LEU A 144 -17.61 -24.92 12.42
CA LEU A 144 -17.44 -23.46 12.34
C LEU A 144 -16.22 -22.97 13.13
N GLN A 145 -15.88 -23.61 14.25
CA GLN A 145 -14.60 -23.38 14.95
C GLN A 145 -13.38 -23.79 14.08
N GLN A 146 -13.45 -24.90 13.33
CA GLN A 146 -12.41 -25.28 12.36
C GLN A 146 -12.28 -24.26 11.22
N GLN A 147 -13.40 -23.78 10.66
CA GLN A 147 -13.38 -22.76 9.60
C GLN A 147 -12.85 -21.42 10.09
N GLY A 148 -13.24 -20.99 11.29
CA GLY A 148 -12.69 -19.80 11.94
C GLY A 148 -11.18 -19.93 12.19
N TRP A 149 -10.73 -21.11 12.67
CA TRP A 149 -9.31 -21.40 12.82
C TRP A 149 -8.53 -21.31 11.49
N ALA A 150 -9.09 -21.84 10.40
CA ALA A 150 -8.50 -21.69 9.06
C ALA A 150 -8.44 -20.23 8.60
N ALA A 151 -9.49 -19.43 8.85
CA ALA A 151 -9.53 -18.02 8.50
C ALA A 151 -8.46 -17.19 9.24
N VAL A 152 -8.29 -17.37 10.55
CA VAL A 152 -7.26 -16.65 11.32
C VAL A 152 -5.85 -17.13 10.98
N THR A 153 -5.68 -18.41 10.64
CA THR A 153 -4.39 -18.93 10.16
C THR A 153 -4.01 -18.33 8.80
N ALA A 154 -4.95 -18.23 7.85
CA ALA A 154 -4.72 -17.57 6.57
C ALA A 154 -4.39 -16.07 6.72
N ASN A 155 -5.07 -15.38 7.63
CA ASN A 155 -4.78 -13.98 7.97
C ASN A 155 -3.33 -13.81 8.48
N LEU A 156 -2.89 -14.66 9.40
CA LEU A 156 -1.52 -14.67 9.91
C LEU A 156 -0.49 -14.95 8.81
N GLU A 157 -0.80 -15.81 7.84
CA GLU A 157 0.10 -16.08 6.71
C GLU A 157 0.23 -14.89 5.76
N ASP A 158 -0.85 -14.18 5.49
CA ASP A 158 -0.82 -12.96 4.66
C ASP A 158 -0.06 -11.82 5.37
N LEU A 159 -0.25 -11.64 6.68
CA LEU A 159 0.54 -10.73 7.51
C LEU A 159 2.03 -11.10 7.49
N THR A 160 2.36 -12.38 7.70
CA THR A 160 3.74 -12.90 7.68
C THR A 160 4.40 -12.68 6.32
N ARG A 161 3.66 -12.88 5.22
CA ARG A 161 4.14 -12.68 3.84
C ARG A 161 4.35 -11.19 3.54
N ALA A 162 3.45 -10.31 3.97
CA ALA A 162 3.60 -8.86 3.83
C ALA A 162 4.81 -8.33 4.62
N PHE A 163 4.97 -8.75 5.88
CA PHE A 163 6.12 -8.43 6.72
C PHE A 163 7.43 -8.92 6.09
N LYS A 164 7.50 -10.18 5.65
CA LYS A 164 8.66 -10.73 4.93
C LYS A 164 9.05 -9.82 3.76
N ASN A 165 8.12 -9.51 2.85
CA ASN A 165 8.39 -8.69 1.67
C ASN A 165 8.92 -7.28 2.04
N LYS A 166 8.37 -6.63 3.07
CA LYS A 166 8.88 -5.35 3.58
C LYS A 166 10.32 -5.47 4.11
N SER A 167 10.59 -6.52 4.89
CA SER A 167 11.91 -6.77 5.49
C SER A 167 13.00 -7.05 4.45
N GLU A 168 12.70 -7.84 3.41
CA GLU A 168 13.62 -8.13 2.31
C GLU A 168 13.92 -6.86 1.51
N MET A 169 12.93 -6.01 1.23
CA MET A 169 13.13 -4.71 0.58
C MET A 169 14.00 -3.75 1.40
N LEU A 170 13.88 -3.74 2.74
CA LEU A 170 14.76 -2.94 3.59
C LEU A 170 16.20 -3.48 3.60
N LEU A 171 16.38 -4.79 3.73
CA LEU A 171 17.72 -5.42 3.72
C LEU A 171 18.43 -5.24 2.38
N LEU A 172 17.69 -5.21 1.26
CA LEU A 172 18.23 -4.84 -0.05
C LEU A 172 18.72 -3.39 -0.09
N ALA A 173 17.90 -2.42 0.34
CA ALA A 173 18.29 -1.01 0.40
C ALA A 173 19.48 -0.76 1.34
N PHE A 174 19.56 -1.51 2.45
CA PHE A 174 20.68 -1.49 3.39
C PHE A 174 21.98 -1.98 2.72
N ASN A 175 21.90 -3.08 1.96
CA ASN A 175 23.03 -3.63 1.20
C ASN A 175 23.51 -2.66 0.09
N GLU A 176 22.59 -2.01 -0.62
CA GLU A 176 22.90 -0.96 -1.59
C GLU A 176 23.60 0.24 -0.95
N PHE A 177 23.13 0.69 0.22
CA PHE A 177 23.80 1.75 0.98
C PHE A 177 25.22 1.36 1.42
N THR A 178 25.41 0.14 1.94
CA THR A 178 26.73 -0.35 2.36
C THR A 178 27.72 -0.38 1.19
N LYS A 179 27.30 -0.72 -0.03
CA LYS A 179 28.16 -0.64 -1.24
C LYS A 179 28.63 0.79 -1.54
N CYS A 180 27.85 1.81 -1.17
CA CYS A 180 28.22 3.22 -1.33
C CYS A 180 29.03 3.79 -0.15
N LYS A 181 29.23 3.03 0.94
CA LYS A 181 29.87 3.52 2.18
C LYS A 181 31.22 4.20 1.95
N SER A 182 32.13 3.60 1.18
CA SER A 182 33.46 4.19 0.91
C SER A 182 33.37 5.57 0.24
N ARG A 183 32.45 5.73 -0.73
CA ARG A 183 32.19 7.02 -1.40
C ARG A 183 31.62 8.05 -0.43
N HIS A 184 30.71 7.63 0.45
CA HIS A 184 30.12 8.49 1.47
C HIS A 184 31.16 8.94 2.50
N GLU A 185 32.04 8.04 2.95
CA GLU A 185 33.17 8.39 3.81
C GLU A 185 34.16 9.34 3.13
N GLU A 186 34.47 9.16 1.85
CA GLU A 186 35.35 10.07 1.11
C GLU A 186 34.79 11.50 1.03
N LEU A 187 33.48 11.66 0.78
CA LEU A 187 32.81 12.95 0.80
C LEU A 187 32.91 13.61 2.18
N LEU A 188 32.60 12.88 3.26
CA LEU A 188 32.69 13.42 4.62
C LEU A 188 34.12 13.77 5.04
N LYS A 189 35.13 13.00 4.58
CA LYS A 189 36.55 13.29 4.83
C LYS A 189 37.02 14.56 4.09
N LYS A 190 36.49 14.84 2.89
CA LYS A 190 36.81 16.04 2.08
C LYS A 190 36.09 17.30 2.52
N PHE A 191 34.96 17.19 3.23
CA PHE A 191 34.10 18.34 3.54
C PHE A 191 34.80 19.53 4.21
N SER A 192 35.80 19.29 5.08
CA SER A 192 36.55 20.39 5.71
C SER A 192 37.28 21.26 4.67
N ASP A 193 37.71 20.67 3.56
CA ASP A 193 38.33 21.39 2.44
C ASP A 193 37.29 21.96 1.47
N ASP A 194 36.16 21.27 1.26
CA ASP A 194 35.03 21.78 0.48
C ASP A 194 34.49 23.10 1.08
N MET A 195 34.40 23.21 2.40
CA MET A 195 34.01 24.46 3.07
C MET A 195 35.04 25.57 2.91
N LYS A 196 36.35 25.25 2.94
CA LYS A 196 37.41 26.23 2.64
C LYS A 196 37.31 26.74 1.20
N GLN A 197 36.94 25.87 0.26
CA GLN A 197 36.67 26.28 -1.13
C GLN A 197 35.41 27.17 -1.23
N LEU A 198 34.34 26.84 -0.52
CA LEU A 198 33.11 27.65 -0.51
C LEU A 198 33.27 29.02 0.16
N ASP A 199 34.10 29.12 1.20
CA ASP A 199 34.49 30.39 1.82
C ASP A 199 35.47 31.19 0.94
N ALA A 200 36.32 30.52 0.14
CA ALA A 200 37.24 31.18 -0.80
C ALA A 200 36.60 31.67 -2.11
N VAL A 201 35.39 31.20 -2.47
CA VAL A 201 34.71 31.59 -3.72
C VAL A 201 33.74 32.77 -3.49
N PRO A 202 34.03 33.98 -4.00
CA PRO A 202 33.11 35.11 -3.90
C PRO A 202 32.01 35.04 -4.97
N ILE A 203 30.79 35.46 -4.59
CA ILE A 203 29.69 35.63 -5.54
C ILE A 203 29.83 36.96 -6.29
N LEU A 204 29.73 36.90 -7.62
CA LEU A 204 29.74 38.10 -8.46
C LEU A 204 28.51 38.99 -8.14
N PRO A 205 28.68 40.29 -7.88
CA PRO A 205 27.56 41.19 -7.54
C PRO A 205 26.42 41.19 -8.57
N THR A 206 26.74 41.00 -9.86
CA THR A 206 25.76 40.91 -10.96
C THR A 206 24.82 39.68 -10.89
N LEU A 207 25.09 38.72 -10.00
CA LEU A 207 24.20 37.61 -9.64
C LEU A 207 23.30 37.97 -8.45
N LEU A 208 23.85 38.68 -7.46
CA LEU A 208 23.11 39.16 -6.29
C LEU A 208 22.05 40.22 -6.68
N GLU A 209 22.38 41.14 -7.58
CA GLU A 209 21.45 42.14 -8.13
C GLU A 209 20.21 41.52 -8.82
N GLY A 210 20.35 40.31 -9.37
CA GLY A 210 19.24 39.58 -9.99
C GLY A 210 18.30 38.94 -8.96
N ASN A 211 18.84 38.52 -7.82
CA ASN A 211 18.11 37.87 -6.73
C ASN A 211 17.79 38.89 -5.61
N LYS A 212 16.64 39.57 -5.73
CA LYS A 212 16.10 40.50 -4.71
C LYS A 212 15.66 39.80 -3.41
N LEU A 213 16.58 39.13 -2.74
CA LEU A 213 16.38 38.40 -1.48
C LEU A 213 17.43 38.78 -0.39
N LEU A 214 18.54 39.43 -0.77
CA LEU A 214 19.59 39.90 0.13
C LEU A 214 19.52 41.42 0.33
N GLN A 215 18.47 41.89 1.01
CA GLN A 215 18.44 43.22 1.63
C GLN A 215 18.02 43.10 3.10
N PRO A 216 18.81 43.59 4.07
CA PRO A 216 18.37 43.65 5.45
C PRO A 216 17.24 44.68 5.59
N SER A 217 16.18 44.31 6.31
CA SER A 217 14.96 45.12 6.48
C SER A 217 15.17 46.28 7.46
N THR A 218 15.73 47.39 6.98
CA THR A 218 15.84 48.65 7.73
C THR A 218 14.48 49.34 7.88
N SER A 219 13.74 48.95 8.92
CA SER A 219 12.45 49.51 9.29
C SER A 219 12.56 50.90 9.93
N THR A 220 12.51 51.96 9.13
CA THR A 220 12.24 53.32 9.62
C THR A 220 10.74 53.64 9.57
N CYS A 221 10.13 53.74 10.74
CA CYS A 221 8.72 54.11 10.87
C CYS A 221 8.52 55.61 10.63
N SER A 222 7.73 55.96 9.61
CA SER A 222 7.20 57.31 9.39
C SER A 222 5.74 57.22 8.96
N GLY A 223 4.82 57.37 9.91
CA GLY A 223 3.39 57.52 9.62
C GLY A 223 3.06 58.97 9.30
N ASP A 224 2.27 59.21 8.25
CA ASP A 224 0.91 59.76 8.38
C ASP A 224 0.33 60.23 7.03
N SER A 225 -0.80 59.65 6.63
CA SER A 225 -2.05 60.36 6.24
C SER A 225 -3.02 59.41 5.53
N ALA A 226 -4.30 59.46 5.91
CA ALA A 226 -5.37 58.62 5.37
C ALA A 226 -6.38 59.42 4.49
N LYS A 227 -7.40 58.71 3.97
CA LYS A 227 -8.48 59.14 3.04
C LYS A 227 -8.07 59.00 1.55
N SER A 228 -8.91 58.53 0.62
CA SER A 228 -10.27 57.94 0.65
C SER A 228 -10.46 57.09 -0.64
N ALA A 229 -11.57 56.42 -0.98
CA ALA A 229 -12.91 56.27 -0.41
C ALA A 229 -13.47 54.87 -0.77
N ALA A 230 -14.68 54.51 -0.31
CA ALA A 230 -15.35 53.26 -0.66
C ALA A 230 -16.64 53.48 -1.49
N ALA A 231 -16.89 52.59 -2.45
CA ALA A 231 -18.17 52.24 -3.08
C ALA A 231 -17.98 50.85 -3.72
N ASP A 232 -18.69 49.75 -3.46
CA ASP A 232 -20.07 49.46 -3.03
C ASP A 232 -21.08 49.25 -4.19
N VAL A 233 -22.13 48.46 -3.92
CA VAL A 233 -23.32 48.13 -4.73
C VAL A 233 -23.19 47.04 -5.83
N SER A 234 -23.32 45.80 -5.35
CA SER A 234 -24.03 44.62 -5.90
C SER A 234 -24.78 44.63 -7.26
N GLY A 235 -24.68 43.49 -7.98
CA GLY A 235 -25.75 42.92 -8.84
C GLY A 235 -25.71 43.29 -10.35
N GLY A 236 -26.27 42.49 -11.28
CA GLY A 236 -26.80 41.12 -11.16
C GLY A 236 -27.65 40.68 -12.39
N LYS A 237 -27.47 39.42 -12.86
CA LYS A 237 -28.25 38.68 -13.90
C LYS A 237 -28.30 39.21 -15.35
N SER A 238 -27.75 38.43 -16.29
CA SER A 238 -28.45 38.03 -17.55
C SER A 238 -27.66 36.99 -18.37
N GLY A 239 -28.29 35.89 -18.79
CA GLY A 239 -27.90 35.10 -19.97
C GLY A 239 -28.85 35.44 -21.15
N PRO A 240 -29.13 34.54 -22.13
CA PRO A 240 -28.58 33.20 -22.41
C PRO A 240 -28.29 32.96 -23.94
N ARG A 241 -28.31 31.69 -24.41
CA ARG A 241 -28.58 31.23 -25.82
C ARG A 241 -27.46 31.44 -26.89
N GLN A 242 -27.31 30.61 -27.96
CA GLN A 242 -27.83 29.25 -28.27
C GLN A 242 -27.07 28.55 -29.45
N GLU A 243 -27.14 27.21 -29.49
CA GLU A 243 -27.20 26.23 -30.62
C GLU A 243 -26.90 26.59 -32.11
N ARG A 244 -26.27 25.61 -32.81
CA ARG A 244 -26.89 24.79 -33.91
C ARG A 244 -26.05 23.50 -34.12
N SER A 245 -26.57 22.26 -33.99
CA SER A 245 -27.37 21.41 -34.92
C SER A 245 -26.68 21.16 -36.28
N THR A 246 -26.60 19.95 -36.86
CA THR A 246 -27.64 18.90 -37.14
C THR A 246 -27.25 17.50 -36.61
N LYS A 247 -28.14 16.57 -36.19
CA LYS A 247 -29.31 15.89 -36.84
C LYS A 247 -28.97 14.97 -38.02
N ASP A 248 -29.31 13.67 -37.87
CA ASP A 248 -30.36 13.03 -38.70
C ASP A 248 -31.03 11.81 -37.98
N VAL A 249 -32.06 11.20 -38.57
CA VAL A 249 -33.01 10.24 -37.94
C VAL A 249 -33.50 9.16 -38.92
N THR A 250 -33.78 7.93 -38.44
CA THR A 250 -34.87 7.04 -38.96
C THR A 250 -35.19 5.89 -37.99
N VAL A 251 -36.47 5.47 -37.92
CA VAL A 251 -36.98 4.32 -37.15
C VAL A 251 -38.03 3.53 -37.97
N LYS A 252 -37.99 2.19 -37.90
CA LYS A 252 -39.00 1.15 -38.19
C LYS A 252 -38.45 -0.16 -37.57
N GLY A 253 -39.19 -1.15 -37.04
CA GLY A 253 -40.61 -1.49 -37.11
C GLY A 253 -40.87 -2.54 -38.20
N GLY A 254 -41.31 -3.79 -37.95
CA GLY A 254 -41.64 -4.52 -36.70
C GLY A 254 -42.23 -5.91 -37.04
N GLN A 255 -42.94 -6.58 -36.09
CA GLN A 255 -43.79 -7.79 -36.28
C GLN A 255 -43.09 -9.14 -36.61
N ASP A 256 -43.61 -10.34 -36.32
CA ASP A 256 -44.70 -10.86 -35.43
C ASP A 256 -44.67 -12.43 -35.38
N LYS A 257 -45.40 -13.08 -34.44
CA LYS A 257 -45.78 -14.54 -34.37
C LYS A 257 -44.69 -15.57 -33.95
N SER A 258 -45.00 -16.70 -33.29
CA SER A 258 -46.20 -17.15 -32.52
C SER A 258 -45.95 -18.46 -31.72
N VAL A 259 -46.59 -18.59 -30.54
CA VAL A 259 -47.31 -19.76 -29.91
C VAL A 259 -47.08 -21.16 -30.56
N VAL A 260 -46.82 -22.29 -29.86
CA VAL A 260 -47.74 -23.05 -28.95
C VAL A 260 -47.00 -24.04 -28.00
N ASP A 261 -47.65 -24.29 -26.86
CA ASP A 261 -47.51 -25.25 -25.75
C ASP A 261 -46.91 -26.68 -25.91
N GLN A 262 -46.73 -27.28 -24.72
CA GLN A 262 -47.00 -28.68 -24.32
C GLN A 262 -45.85 -29.73 -24.29
N ALA A 263 -45.67 -30.28 -23.09
CA ALA A 263 -44.97 -31.53 -22.76
C ALA A 263 -46.04 -32.61 -22.37
N PRO A 264 -45.70 -33.79 -21.82
CA PRO A 264 -44.48 -34.63 -21.94
C PRO A 264 -44.83 -36.08 -22.39
N ASN A 265 -43.85 -36.99 -22.61
CA ASN A 265 -44.07 -38.42 -22.31
C ASN A 265 -42.83 -39.33 -22.14
N LYS A 266 -43.08 -40.57 -21.67
CA LYS A 266 -42.12 -41.58 -21.17
C LYS A 266 -41.80 -42.72 -22.16
N ALA A 267 -40.58 -43.27 -22.06
CA ALA A 267 -40.24 -44.72 -22.08
C ALA A 267 -38.86 -44.87 -21.38
N LYS A 268 -38.51 -45.86 -20.54
CA LYS A 268 -38.50 -47.35 -20.66
C LYS A 268 -37.66 -47.83 -21.87
N ASN A 269 -36.74 -48.82 -21.81
CA ASN A 269 -36.35 -49.87 -20.83
C ASN A 269 -34.92 -50.36 -21.25
N SER A 270 -34.10 -51.20 -20.58
CA SER A 270 -33.94 -51.73 -19.19
C SER A 270 -32.74 -52.72 -19.16
N GLY A 271 -32.00 -52.88 -18.05
CA GLY A 271 -30.98 -53.94 -17.92
C GLY A 271 -30.31 -54.05 -16.53
N GLN A 272 -30.16 -55.28 -16.03
CA GLN A 272 -29.42 -55.66 -14.80
C GLN A 272 -28.26 -56.60 -15.18
N SER A 273 -27.23 -56.70 -14.34
CA SER A 273 -26.35 -57.88 -14.15
C SER A 273 -25.61 -57.75 -12.82
N GLU A 274 -25.24 -58.87 -12.20
CA GLU A 274 -24.64 -58.96 -10.85
C GLU A 274 -23.30 -59.72 -10.86
N SER A 275 -22.42 -59.42 -9.89
CA SER A 275 -21.45 -60.36 -9.29
C SER A 275 -20.31 -60.92 -10.19
N PRO A 276 -19.31 -61.67 -9.66
CA PRO A 276 -19.07 -62.06 -8.26
C PRO A 276 -17.70 -61.66 -7.68
N MET A 277 -17.49 -62.00 -6.40
CA MET A 277 -16.17 -62.12 -5.76
C MET A 277 -15.43 -63.38 -6.23
N VAL A 278 -14.10 -63.39 -6.12
CA VAL A 278 -13.26 -64.60 -6.14
C VAL A 278 -12.22 -64.47 -5.03
N GLU A 279 -12.07 -65.52 -4.22
CA GLU A 279 -10.99 -65.68 -3.25
C GLU A 279 -9.78 -66.35 -3.92
N GLU A 280 -8.55 -66.03 -3.51
CA GLU A 280 -7.46 -66.99 -3.65
C GLU A 280 -6.48 -66.87 -2.47
N HIS A 281 -6.06 -68.03 -1.94
CA HIS A 281 -5.07 -68.09 -0.87
C HIS A 281 -3.65 -67.89 -1.42
N ASN A 282 -2.76 -67.32 -0.60
CA ASN A 282 -1.58 -68.09 -0.23
C ASN A 282 -1.04 -67.69 1.14
N SER A 283 -0.50 -68.69 1.83
CA SER A 283 0.22 -68.60 3.09
C SER A 283 1.71 -68.39 2.84
N GLU A 284 2.41 -67.73 3.76
CA GLU A 284 3.59 -68.35 4.39
C GLU A 284 3.90 -67.69 5.73
N ASP A 285 4.55 -68.44 6.62
CA ASP A 285 4.75 -68.09 8.02
C ASP A 285 5.95 -67.16 8.25
N ASN A 286 5.85 -66.31 9.28
CA ASN A 286 6.72 -66.53 10.43
C ASN A 286 6.14 -65.95 11.73
N ALA A 287 6.40 -66.63 12.85
CA ALA A 287 5.98 -66.21 14.18
C ALA A 287 7.19 -66.10 15.13
N GLY A 288 7.18 -65.09 16.00
CA GLY A 288 8.27 -64.76 16.91
C GLY A 288 8.18 -63.28 17.31
N ALA A 289 7.46 -62.88 18.35
CA ALA A 289 7.67 -63.18 19.77
C ALA A 289 9.02 -62.60 20.27
N SER A 290 9.08 -61.85 21.37
CA SER A 290 8.03 -61.40 22.31
C SER A 290 8.60 -60.32 23.25
N SER A 291 7.73 -59.70 24.06
CA SER A 291 8.03 -59.16 25.42
C SER A 291 9.08 -58.03 25.56
N SER A 292 9.02 -57.14 26.55
CA SER A 292 7.99 -56.75 27.54
C SER A 292 8.50 -55.52 28.30
N ASN A 293 7.61 -54.84 29.06
CA ASN A 293 7.94 -53.74 29.99
C ASN A 293 8.33 -52.43 29.25
N GLY A 294 7.95 -51.21 29.66
CA GLY A 294 7.15 -50.80 30.82
C GLY A 294 8.02 -50.39 32.01
N ASP A 295 7.97 -49.11 32.40
CA ASP A 295 8.32 -48.60 33.73
C ASP A 295 7.77 -47.16 33.87
N ASP A 296 7.34 -46.80 35.07
CA ASP A 296 6.84 -45.46 35.45
C ASP A 296 7.94 -44.62 36.15
N ALA A 297 8.01 -43.32 35.83
CA ALA A 297 8.51 -42.22 36.68
C ALA A 297 8.25 -40.89 35.92
N ASP A 298 7.38 -39.99 36.34
CA ASP A 298 7.31 -39.21 37.60
C ASP A 298 8.25 -37.99 37.65
N SER A 299 7.79 -37.02 38.41
CA SER A 299 8.08 -35.59 38.40
C SER A 299 9.41 -35.25 39.08
N THR A 300 10.09 -34.23 38.57
CA THR A 300 10.80 -33.27 39.44
C THR A 300 10.61 -31.85 38.92
N ALA A 301 10.28 -30.94 39.83
CA ALA A 301 10.38 -29.51 39.60
C ALA A 301 11.68 -29.00 40.24
N THR A 302 12.34 -28.04 39.59
CA THR A 302 13.44 -27.29 40.19
C THR A 302 13.23 -25.80 39.95
N THR A 303 13.05 -25.08 41.06
CA THR A 303 13.10 -23.62 41.15
C THR A 303 14.48 -23.09 40.79
N ASN A 304 14.55 -21.88 40.25
CA ASN A 304 15.64 -20.92 40.48
C ASN A 304 15.16 -19.52 40.06
N ASP A 305 14.77 -18.70 41.04
CA ASP A 305 14.82 -17.25 40.92
C ASP A 305 16.26 -16.80 41.20
N GLU A 306 16.79 -15.84 40.43
CA GLU A 306 17.23 -14.52 40.92
C GLU A 306 17.93 -13.69 39.81
N ASP A 307 17.81 -12.37 39.93
CA ASP A 307 18.55 -11.28 39.29
C ASP A 307 19.03 -11.39 37.82
N THR A 308 18.38 -10.58 36.97
CA THR A 308 19.04 -9.37 36.43
C THR A 308 18.00 -8.26 36.16
N LYS A 309 18.05 -7.16 36.92
CA LYS A 309 17.38 -5.90 36.59
C LYS A 309 18.41 -4.85 36.17
N GLN A 310 18.34 -4.35 34.93
CA GLN A 310 18.67 -2.96 34.56
C GLN A 310 18.43 -2.68 33.06
N SER A 311 18.40 -1.38 32.71
CA SER A 311 18.38 -0.81 31.35
C SER A 311 17.17 -1.11 30.44
N GLU A 312 15.97 -0.75 30.89
CA GLU A 312 14.88 -0.29 30.02
C GLU A 312 14.34 1.04 30.58
N ASP A 313 14.81 2.19 30.04
CA ASP A 313 14.15 3.52 30.12
C ASP A 313 15.07 4.62 29.50
N GLU A 314 15.20 4.69 28.16
CA GLU A 314 15.71 5.90 27.46
C GLU A 314 15.54 5.84 25.92
N PHE A 315 14.31 5.90 25.35
CA PHE A 315 14.17 6.01 23.87
C PHE A 315 12.92 6.71 23.30
N LEU A 316 12.27 7.62 24.03
CA LEU A 316 11.18 8.46 23.50
C LEU A 316 11.24 9.92 24.02
N ASP A 317 11.96 10.79 23.31
CA ASP A 317 11.42 12.07 22.77
C ASP A 317 12.43 12.73 21.81
N ALA A 318 11.95 13.62 20.92
CA ALA A 318 12.59 14.87 20.47
C ALA A 318 11.92 15.42 19.19
N ASN A 319 10.69 15.95 19.24
CA ASN A 319 10.18 16.84 18.16
C ASN A 319 8.96 17.73 18.52
N GLN A 320 9.07 18.59 19.54
CA GLN A 320 8.16 19.68 19.92
C GLN A 320 8.88 20.58 20.98
N GLU A 321 8.61 21.87 21.19
CA GLU A 321 7.85 22.86 20.42
C GLU A 321 8.35 24.31 20.72
N THR A 322 7.50 25.30 20.41
CA THR A 322 7.69 26.77 20.37
C THR A 322 8.08 27.52 21.66
N ASP A 323 8.93 28.56 21.48
CA ASP A 323 8.74 29.99 21.84
C ASP A 323 8.61 30.47 23.32
N LYS A 324 9.08 31.71 23.58
CA LYS A 324 8.89 32.59 24.76
C LYS A 324 9.33 32.13 26.17
N LEU A 325 10.37 32.80 26.72
CA LEU A 325 10.20 33.93 27.68
C LEU A 325 11.56 34.51 28.17
N SER A 326 11.53 35.75 28.68
CA SER A 326 12.65 36.39 29.38
C SER A 326 12.69 35.98 30.87
N PRO A 327 13.82 36.19 31.56
CA PRO A 327 13.86 37.32 32.50
C PRO A 327 15.17 38.14 32.41
N ALA A 328 15.36 39.08 33.33
CA ALA A 328 16.44 40.09 33.29
C ALA A 328 17.25 40.18 34.59
N ALA A 329 18.44 40.79 34.46
CA ALA A 329 19.28 41.42 35.49
C ALA A 329 19.89 40.54 36.61
N GLU A 330 21.22 40.62 36.76
CA GLU A 330 21.81 41.34 37.90
C GLU A 330 23.23 41.87 37.57
N THR A 331 23.84 42.67 38.46
CA THR A 331 24.98 43.55 38.15
C THR A 331 26.11 43.53 39.19
N THR A 332 27.36 43.46 38.73
CA THR A 332 28.59 44.00 39.37
C THR A 332 29.66 44.20 38.28
N GLU A 333 30.04 45.42 37.90
CA GLU A 333 31.02 46.32 38.53
C GLU A 333 32.46 45.76 38.68
N THR A 334 33.42 46.29 37.90
CA THR A 334 34.78 46.67 38.40
C THR A 334 35.54 47.65 37.48
N LYS A 335 35.06 48.90 37.49
CA LYS A 335 35.81 50.17 37.33
C LYS A 335 37.35 50.11 37.16
N SER A 336 37.87 50.65 36.05
CA SER A 336 39.15 51.39 36.05
C SER A 336 39.31 52.34 34.85
N THR A 337 39.72 53.58 35.12
CA THR A 337 40.14 54.63 34.16
C THR A 337 41.23 55.50 34.80
N PRO A 338 42.18 56.01 33.99
CA PRO A 338 42.28 57.45 33.78
C PRO A 338 42.44 57.79 32.27
N SER A 339 41.69 58.74 31.69
CA SER A 339 41.66 60.19 31.93
C SER A 339 42.82 60.97 31.28
N SER A 340 42.54 61.62 30.15
CA SER A 340 43.13 62.90 29.72
C SER A 340 42.28 63.53 28.62
N GLU A 341 41.87 64.78 28.82
CA GLU A 341 41.09 65.57 27.85
C GLU A 341 41.99 66.27 26.83
N LYS A 342 41.49 66.48 25.60
CA LYS A 342 41.74 67.76 24.91
C LYS A 342 40.66 68.10 23.89
N LEU A 343 40.23 69.37 23.93
CA LEU A 343 39.23 69.96 23.03
C LEU A 343 39.84 70.36 21.66
N PRO A 344 39.03 70.60 20.62
CA PRO A 344 39.44 70.47 19.22
C PRO A 344 39.92 71.78 18.57
N PRO A 345 40.48 71.69 17.35
CA PRO A 345 40.42 72.74 16.34
C PRO A 345 39.49 72.35 15.17
N THR A 346 38.71 73.30 14.68
CA THR A 346 37.94 73.20 13.43
C THR A 346 38.74 73.73 12.24
N THR A 347 38.85 72.97 11.16
CA THR A 347 39.25 73.47 9.82
C THR A 347 38.52 72.72 8.71
N ASP A 348 38.13 73.45 7.68
CA ASP A 348 37.40 72.98 6.49
C ASP A 348 38.21 72.07 5.55
N SER A 349 37.49 71.58 4.52
CA SER A 349 37.97 71.26 3.17
C SER A 349 38.17 69.78 2.80
N SER A 350 37.05 69.20 2.34
CA SER A 350 36.98 68.38 1.11
C SER A 350 38.03 67.29 0.84
N ASN A 351 37.68 66.02 1.06
CA ASN A 351 38.20 64.93 0.21
C ASN A 351 37.25 63.71 0.18
N PRO A 352 36.54 63.43 -0.94
CA PRO A 352 35.65 62.28 -1.07
C PRO A 352 36.44 61.04 -1.55
N ALA A 353 37.15 60.39 -0.63
CA ALA A 353 38.09 59.30 -0.94
C ALA A 353 38.00 58.08 0.00
N HIS A 354 36.78 57.70 0.38
CA HIS A 354 36.49 56.35 0.88
C HIS A 354 35.14 55.90 0.29
N MET A 355 35.22 55.04 -0.73
CA MET A 355 34.08 54.24 -1.19
C MET A 355 34.25 52.86 -0.56
N GLU A 356 33.21 52.37 0.11
CA GLU A 356 33.33 51.23 1.04
C GLU A 356 33.66 49.92 0.31
N GLU A 357 34.57 49.13 0.89
CA GLU A 357 34.73 47.72 0.53
C GLU A 357 33.52 46.94 1.06
N ALA A 358 32.43 46.94 0.29
CA ALA A 358 31.30 46.06 0.52
C ALA A 358 31.79 44.60 0.49
N GLN A 359 31.81 43.95 1.65
CA GLN A 359 32.35 42.60 1.81
C GLN A 359 31.65 41.64 0.84
N ALA A 360 32.44 40.99 -0.03
CA ALA A 360 31.92 40.11 -1.05
C ALA A 360 31.31 38.86 -0.38
N VAL A 361 30.01 38.63 -0.64
CA VAL A 361 29.30 37.45 -0.10
C VAL A 361 29.93 36.19 -0.69
N THR A 362 30.37 35.27 0.18
CA THR A 362 30.98 34.00 -0.25
C THR A 362 29.91 33.01 -0.72
N LEU A 363 30.30 32.02 -1.52
CA LEU A 363 29.39 30.96 -1.97
C LEU A 363 28.85 30.15 -0.78
N ARG A 364 29.67 29.97 0.27
CA ARG A 364 29.20 29.44 1.56
C ARG A 364 28.11 30.31 2.19
N GLN A 365 28.36 31.61 2.39
CA GLN A 365 27.43 32.52 3.04
C GLN A 365 26.07 32.58 2.33
N TRP A 366 26.06 32.40 1.01
CA TRP A 366 24.82 32.29 0.23
C TRP A 366 24.07 30.97 0.44
N ILE A 367 24.79 29.84 0.55
CA ILE A 367 24.18 28.54 0.91
C ILE A 367 23.60 28.61 2.32
N ASP A 368 24.40 29.07 3.31
CA ASP A 368 23.99 29.19 4.71
C ASP A 368 22.82 30.17 4.90
N PHE A 369 22.72 31.24 4.09
CA PHE A 369 21.57 32.15 4.09
C PHE A 369 20.28 31.49 3.55
N HIS A 370 20.40 30.47 2.70
CA HIS A 370 19.26 29.75 2.11
C HIS A 370 18.88 28.45 2.84
N ASP A 371 19.72 27.90 3.73
CA ASP A 371 19.35 26.84 4.69
C ASP A 371 19.36 27.38 6.14
N SER A 372 18.30 28.10 6.50
CA SER A 372 18.11 28.68 7.84
C SER A 372 17.64 27.67 8.90
N HIS A 373 17.64 26.37 8.63
CA HIS A 373 17.09 25.34 9.50
C HIS A 373 18.08 24.20 9.84
N SER A 374 19.14 24.02 9.05
CA SER A 374 20.24 23.08 9.34
C SER A 374 21.59 23.64 8.95
N SER A 375 22.50 23.85 9.91
CA SER A 375 23.90 24.12 9.57
C SER A 375 24.54 22.86 8.95
N LEU A 376 25.36 23.06 7.93
CA LEU A 376 25.98 21.98 7.17
C LEU A 376 26.87 21.09 8.07
N GLU A 377 27.50 21.66 9.09
CA GLU A 377 28.27 20.94 10.11
C GLU A 377 27.41 19.91 10.87
N ARG A 378 26.18 20.27 11.23
CA ARG A 378 25.25 19.36 11.93
C ARG A 378 24.78 18.23 11.01
N LEU A 379 24.63 18.49 9.72
CA LEU A 379 24.27 17.49 8.72
C LEU A 379 25.34 16.38 8.63
N ILE A 380 26.62 16.73 8.80
CA ILE A 380 27.74 15.78 8.79
C ILE A 380 27.80 14.92 10.04
N GLU A 381 27.54 15.46 11.23
CA GLU A 381 27.42 14.64 12.44
C GLU A 381 26.33 13.58 12.27
N LEU A 382 25.19 13.96 11.67
CA LEU A 382 24.11 13.03 11.34
C LEU A 382 24.53 12.00 10.28
N CYS A 383 25.35 12.38 9.29
CA CYS A 383 25.86 11.46 8.28
C CYS A 383 26.92 10.48 8.81
N TRP A 384 27.84 10.90 9.69
CA TRP A 384 28.80 10.00 10.34
C TRP A 384 28.09 8.98 11.25
N ARG A 385 27.24 9.46 12.17
CA ARG A 385 26.39 8.58 13.00
C ARG A 385 25.50 7.67 12.12
N GLY A 386 25.11 8.15 10.94
CA GLY A 386 24.43 7.38 9.91
C GLY A 386 25.28 6.22 9.37
N LEU A 387 26.53 6.46 8.95
CA LEU A 387 27.44 5.41 8.46
C LEU A 387 27.90 4.44 9.54
N GLU A 388 27.89 4.85 10.81
CA GLU A 388 28.09 3.98 11.96
C GLU A 388 26.86 3.10 12.21
N ARG A 389 25.64 3.66 12.19
CA ARG A 389 24.40 2.92 12.42
C ARG A 389 24.02 2.00 11.26
N PHE A 390 24.23 2.41 10.01
CA PHE A 390 23.98 1.62 8.81
C PHE A 390 25.26 0.88 8.40
N ASN A 391 25.60 -0.14 9.18
CA ASN A 391 26.74 -1.04 8.96
C ASN A 391 26.29 -2.51 8.74
N GLU A 392 27.21 -3.36 8.28
CA GLU A 392 26.94 -4.76 7.95
C GLU A 392 26.47 -5.59 9.16
N THR A 393 27.12 -5.47 10.32
CA THR A 393 26.74 -6.15 11.57
C THR A 393 25.32 -5.81 12.02
N ASN A 394 24.89 -4.55 11.87
CA ASN A 394 23.53 -4.13 12.18
C ASN A 394 22.51 -4.66 11.16
N ALA A 395 22.88 -4.80 9.89
CA ALA A 395 22.05 -5.46 8.89
C ALA A 395 21.91 -6.96 9.17
N GLU A 396 22.96 -7.63 9.61
CA GLU A 396 22.94 -9.04 10.02
C GLU A 396 22.09 -9.26 11.29
N SER A 397 22.20 -8.37 12.29
CA SER A 397 21.35 -8.38 13.48
C SER A 397 19.86 -8.26 13.12
N ILE A 398 19.48 -7.26 12.31
CA ILE A 398 18.11 -7.09 11.84
C ILE A 398 17.64 -8.32 11.03
N ARG A 399 18.51 -8.86 10.17
CA ARG A 399 18.22 -10.07 9.40
C ARG A 399 17.97 -11.29 10.29
N PHE A 400 18.73 -11.43 11.38
CA PHE A 400 18.55 -12.52 12.35
C PHE A 400 17.22 -12.40 13.09
N GLU A 401 16.88 -11.22 13.63
CA GLU A 401 15.59 -10.96 14.28
C GLU A 401 14.41 -11.31 13.35
N VAL A 402 14.46 -10.84 12.11
CA VAL A 402 13.47 -11.13 11.07
C VAL A 402 13.40 -12.64 10.78
N GLN A 403 14.53 -13.33 10.69
CA GLN A 403 14.55 -14.77 10.40
C GLN A 403 14.02 -15.63 11.56
N GLU A 404 14.31 -15.31 12.81
CA GLU A 404 13.76 -16.04 13.97
C GLU A 404 12.25 -15.82 14.10
N LEU A 405 11.76 -14.59 13.87
CA LEU A 405 10.32 -14.32 13.87
C LEU A 405 9.61 -15.06 12.71
N LEU A 406 10.19 -15.06 11.51
CA LEU A 406 9.64 -15.79 10.36
C LEU A 406 9.67 -17.32 10.56
N LYS A 407 10.64 -17.88 11.30
CA LYS A 407 10.60 -19.30 11.74
C LYS A 407 9.47 -19.53 12.72
N SER A 408 9.36 -18.69 13.75
CA SER A 408 8.34 -18.78 14.80
C SER A 408 6.92 -18.71 14.24
N ALA A 409 6.67 -17.79 13.31
CA ALA A 409 5.39 -17.63 12.61
C ALA A 409 5.02 -18.80 11.69
N ASN A 410 6.00 -19.58 11.22
CA ASN A 410 5.80 -20.74 10.35
C ASN A 410 5.83 -22.09 11.09
N ASN A 411 5.59 -22.09 12.40
CA ASN A 411 5.46 -23.31 13.20
C ASN A 411 4.18 -24.09 12.82
N SER A 412 4.34 -25.10 11.96
CA SER A 412 3.22 -25.95 11.49
C SER A 412 2.49 -26.66 12.62
N ASN A 413 3.16 -27.07 13.70
CA ASN A 413 2.48 -27.67 14.86
C ASN A 413 1.48 -26.71 15.52
N MET A 414 1.72 -25.39 15.44
CA MET A 414 0.81 -24.36 15.96
C MET A 414 -0.24 -23.89 14.95
N LYS A 415 0.02 -24.02 13.63
CA LYS A 415 -0.98 -23.81 12.57
C LYS A 415 -1.96 -24.98 12.41
N GLU A 416 -1.51 -26.22 12.56
CA GLU A 416 -2.28 -27.43 12.27
C GLU A 416 -2.83 -28.10 13.55
N ILE A 417 -4.13 -28.37 13.57
CA ILE A 417 -4.78 -29.19 14.61
C ILE A 417 -4.85 -30.64 14.09
N LYS A 418 -3.76 -31.39 14.30
CA LYS A 418 -3.60 -32.77 13.80
C LYS A 418 -4.74 -33.67 14.30
N GLY A 419 -5.30 -34.49 13.41
CA GLY A 419 -6.43 -35.38 13.70
C GLY A 419 -7.80 -34.70 13.83
N LEU A 420 -7.92 -33.37 13.68
CA LEU A 420 -9.20 -32.68 13.84
C LEU A 420 -10.26 -33.15 12.82
N GLU A 421 -9.86 -33.38 11.57
CA GLU A 421 -10.77 -33.85 10.50
C GLU A 421 -11.28 -35.27 10.78
N GLU A 422 -10.41 -36.19 11.18
CA GLU A 422 -10.77 -37.55 11.59
C GLU A 422 -11.72 -37.55 12.81
N ARG A 423 -11.47 -36.66 13.77
CA ARG A 423 -12.30 -36.46 14.97
C ARG A 423 -13.67 -35.88 14.63
N LEU A 424 -13.75 -34.94 13.68
CA LEU A 424 -15.01 -34.37 13.18
C LEU A 424 -15.81 -35.41 12.39
N PHE A 425 -15.19 -36.16 11.49
CA PHE A 425 -15.84 -37.28 10.79
C PHE A 425 -16.35 -38.36 11.77
N GLY A 426 -15.60 -38.63 12.84
CA GLY A 426 -16.04 -39.49 13.94
C GLY A 426 -17.28 -38.96 14.67
N LEU A 427 -17.44 -37.64 14.78
CA LEU A 427 -18.62 -36.99 15.35
C LEU A 427 -19.81 -36.96 14.37
N GLU A 428 -19.58 -36.74 13.06
CA GLU A 428 -20.62 -36.88 12.03
C GLU A 428 -21.26 -38.27 12.04
N LYS A 429 -20.43 -39.32 12.07
CA LYS A 429 -20.90 -40.71 12.21
C LYS A 429 -21.71 -40.93 13.50
N LEU A 430 -21.32 -40.27 14.59
CA LEU A 430 -22.04 -40.32 15.86
C LEU A 430 -23.41 -39.63 15.77
N MET A 431 -23.59 -38.62 14.89
CA MET A 431 -24.91 -38.01 14.61
C MET A 431 -25.83 -38.99 13.86
N ASP A 432 -25.30 -39.73 12.89
CA ASP A 432 -26.03 -40.79 12.19
C ASP A 432 -26.49 -41.90 13.14
N ASP A 433 -25.65 -42.30 14.10
CA ASP A 433 -26.01 -43.29 15.11
C ASP A 433 -27.01 -42.73 16.13
N ALA A 434 -26.86 -41.48 16.58
CA ALA A 434 -27.83 -40.79 17.43
C ALA A 434 -29.21 -40.66 16.76
N LYS A 435 -29.24 -40.41 15.44
CA LYS A 435 -30.48 -40.36 14.66
C LYS A 435 -31.23 -41.68 14.66
N LYS A 436 -30.54 -42.81 14.46
CA LYS A 436 -31.15 -44.16 14.54
C LYS A 436 -31.77 -44.41 15.92
N VAL A 437 -31.12 -43.97 16.98
CA VAL A 437 -31.63 -44.09 18.36
C VAL A 437 -32.91 -43.26 18.57
N VAL A 438 -33.02 -42.06 17.99
CA VAL A 438 -34.28 -41.28 18.00
C VAL A 438 -35.36 -41.91 17.13
N ASP A 439 -35.02 -42.41 15.93
CA ASP A 439 -35.96 -43.14 15.07
C ASP A 439 -36.53 -44.39 15.79
N GLU A 440 -35.72 -45.09 16.61
CA GLU A 440 -36.16 -46.16 17.49
C GLU A 440 -37.08 -45.67 18.63
N GLN A 441 -36.73 -44.56 19.33
CA GLN A 441 -37.59 -43.97 20.37
C GLN A 441 -38.96 -43.57 19.82
N CYS A 442 -39.00 -42.99 18.62
CA CYS A 442 -40.23 -42.54 17.96
C CYS A 442 -41.15 -43.73 17.61
N GLN A 443 -40.56 -44.84 17.14
CA GLN A 443 -41.29 -46.09 16.90
C GLN A 443 -41.83 -46.70 18.20
N LEU A 444 -41.04 -46.70 19.28
CA LEU A 444 -41.47 -47.20 20.59
C LEU A 444 -42.61 -46.35 21.16
N ALA A 445 -42.46 -45.02 21.23
CA ALA A 445 -43.51 -44.09 21.67
C ALA A 445 -44.80 -44.23 20.86
N SER A 446 -44.67 -44.34 19.53
CA SER A 446 -45.81 -44.63 18.64
C SER A 446 -46.49 -45.96 18.96
N SER A 447 -45.75 -46.97 19.44
CA SER A 447 -46.31 -48.25 19.90
C SER A 447 -47.17 -48.07 21.16
N PHE A 448 -46.70 -47.33 22.17
CA PHE A 448 -47.50 -46.99 23.35
C PHE A 448 -48.78 -46.25 22.97
N GLN A 449 -48.70 -45.23 22.11
CA GLN A 449 -49.83 -44.46 21.61
C GLN A 449 -50.88 -45.36 20.93
N ASN A 450 -50.45 -46.21 19.99
CA ASN A 450 -51.31 -47.18 19.29
C ASN A 450 -51.94 -48.19 20.26
N ASN A 451 -51.20 -48.63 21.27
CA ASN A 451 -51.67 -49.58 22.28
C ASN A 451 -52.74 -48.95 23.19
N ARG A 452 -52.54 -47.70 23.64
CA ARG A 452 -53.54 -46.91 24.37
C ARG A 452 -54.82 -46.69 23.56
N GLU A 453 -54.69 -46.40 22.26
CA GLU A 453 -55.83 -46.28 21.34
C GLU A 453 -56.58 -47.59 21.10
N ARG A 454 -55.87 -48.71 20.93
CA ARG A 454 -56.50 -50.04 20.77
C ARG A 454 -57.24 -50.43 22.04
N PHE A 455 -56.63 -50.20 23.21
CA PHE A 455 -57.26 -50.47 24.49
C PHE A 455 -58.50 -49.61 24.73
N SER A 456 -58.47 -48.31 24.39
CA SER A 456 -59.64 -47.43 24.57
C SER A 456 -60.83 -47.80 23.69
N LYS A 457 -60.59 -48.45 22.54
CA LYS A 457 -61.60 -48.95 21.60
C LYS A 457 -62.16 -50.33 22.00
N ILE A 458 -61.33 -51.23 22.52
CA ILE A 458 -61.72 -52.63 22.85
C ILE A 458 -62.19 -52.78 24.31
N LYS A 459 -61.49 -52.15 25.26
CA LYS A 459 -61.74 -52.16 26.72
C LYS A 459 -61.78 -53.54 27.40
N ASP A 460 -61.18 -54.56 26.79
CA ASP A 460 -61.05 -55.88 27.40
C ASP A 460 -59.97 -55.87 28.50
N LEU A 461 -60.42 -55.98 29.75
CA LEU A 461 -59.57 -55.99 30.93
C LEU A 461 -58.66 -57.22 31.02
N THR A 462 -58.96 -58.32 30.31
CA THR A 462 -58.12 -59.53 30.33
C THR A 462 -56.77 -59.33 29.64
N LEU A 463 -56.65 -58.32 28.77
CA LEU A 463 -55.43 -58.01 28.01
C LEU A 463 -54.45 -57.11 28.78
N LEU A 464 -54.85 -56.54 29.93
CA LEU A 464 -54.02 -55.64 30.74
C LEU A 464 -52.69 -56.26 31.24
N PRO A 465 -52.63 -57.53 31.69
CA PRO A 465 -51.38 -58.13 32.16
C PRO A 465 -50.33 -58.23 31.05
N ASP A 466 -50.71 -58.78 29.88
CA ASP A 466 -49.81 -58.97 28.74
C ASP A 466 -49.38 -57.64 28.15
N LEU A 467 -50.30 -56.67 28.04
CA LEU A 467 -49.99 -55.33 27.55
C LEU A 467 -49.08 -54.57 28.53
N SER A 468 -49.29 -54.72 29.85
CA SER A 468 -48.41 -54.15 30.88
C SER A 468 -47.02 -54.78 30.84
N ALA A 469 -46.90 -56.09 30.61
CA ALA A 469 -45.62 -56.78 30.44
C ALA A 469 -44.87 -56.29 29.17
N SER A 470 -45.57 -56.19 28.03
CA SER A 470 -45.02 -55.64 26.79
C SER A 470 -44.56 -54.19 26.98
N HIS A 471 -45.36 -53.34 27.62
CA HIS A 471 -45.00 -51.97 27.97
C HIS A 471 -43.78 -51.88 28.90
N LYS A 472 -43.59 -52.80 29.86
CA LYS A 472 -42.37 -52.84 30.69
C LYS A 472 -41.12 -53.17 29.85
N GLN A 473 -41.21 -54.13 28.92
CA GLN A 473 -40.12 -54.47 28.02
C GLN A 473 -39.79 -53.32 27.05
N GLN A 474 -40.81 -52.64 26.52
CA GLN A 474 -40.62 -51.46 25.67
C GLN A 474 -39.97 -50.31 26.44
N LEU A 475 -40.37 -50.02 27.68
CA LEU A 475 -39.70 -49.01 28.52
C LEU A 475 -38.23 -49.35 28.82
N GLN A 476 -37.87 -50.62 28.98
CA GLN A 476 -36.45 -51.03 29.11
C GLN A 476 -35.63 -50.68 27.86
N MET A 477 -36.21 -50.83 26.67
CA MET A 477 -35.57 -50.40 25.41
C MET A 477 -35.45 -48.88 25.34
N MET A 478 -36.50 -48.14 25.74
CA MET A 478 -36.47 -46.67 25.75
C MET A 478 -35.47 -46.11 26.77
N LEU A 479 -35.32 -46.75 27.93
CA LEU A 479 -34.29 -46.43 28.94
C LEU A 479 -32.88 -46.66 28.39
N ALA A 480 -32.65 -47.78 27.70
CA ALA A 480 -31.36 -48.06 27.07
C ALA A 480 -31.04 -47.03 25.98
N ASN A 481 -32.03 -46.60 25.20
CA ASN A 481 -31.86 -45.59 24.15
C ASN A 481 -31.65 -44.17 24.70
N HIS A 482 -32.34 -43.78 25.77
CA HIS A 482 -32.04 -42.53 26.48
C HIS A 482 -30.59 -42.55 27.03
N LYS A 483 -30.15 -43.65 27.66
CA LYS A 483 -28.76 -43.80 28.14
C LYS A 483 -27.71 -43.71 27.00
N LYS A 484 -28.01 -44.22 25.80
CA LYS A 484 -27.16 -43.99 24.59
C LYS A 484 -27.10 -42.51 24.20
N MET A 485 -28.25 -41.82 24.16
CA MET A 485 -28.31 -40.40 23.79
C MET A 485 -27.54 -39.50 24.76
N ASN A 486 -27.59 -39.78 26.06
CA ASN A 486 -26.81 -39.07 27.07
C ASN A 486 -25.30 -39.26 26.83
N ASP A 487 -24.83 -40.50 26.59
CA ASP A 487 -23.42 -40.76 26.25
C ASP A 487 -23.00 -40.08 24.92
N TYR A 488 -23.85 -40.08 23.89
CA TYR A 488 -23.61 -39.35 22.64
C TYR A 488 -23.46 -37.85 22.87
N ARG A 489 -24.36 -37.22 23.62
CA ARG A 489 -24.25 -35.81 24.04
C ARG A 489 -22.96 -35.56 24.80
N ASP A 490 -22.65 -36.38 25.79
CA ASP A 490 -21.51 -36.17 26.67
C ASP A 490 -20.17 -36.33 25.91
N ARG A 491 -20.13 -37.16 24.85
CA ARG A 491 -19.00 -37.23 23.90
C ARG A 491 -18.87 -35.94 23.08
N CYS A 492 -19.97 -35.41 22.52
CA CYS A 492 -19.97 -34.14 21.78
C CYS A 492 -19.55 -32.96 22.68
N LEU A 493 -20.01 -32.93 23.94
CA LEU A 493 -19.61 -31.95 24.96
C LEU A 493 -18.11 -31.98 25.22
N ARG A 494 -17.55 -33.16 25.53
CA ARG A 494 -16.11 -33.34 25.77
C ARG A 494 -15.29 -32.90 24.55
N ALA A 495 -15.71 -33.27 23.33
CA ALA A 495 -15.03 -32.89 22.10
C ALA A 495 -15.05 -31.37 21.83
N LYS A 496 -16.19 -30.69 22.07
CA LYS A 496 -16.28 -29.22 21.90
C LYS A 496 -15.45 -28.48 22.96
N HIS A 497 -15.45 -28.97 24.20
CA HIS A 497 -14.62 -28.41 25.27
C HIS A 497 -13.12 -28.56 24.95
N GLU A 498 -12.67 -29.77 24.57
CA GLU A 498 -11.30 -30.05 24.12
C GLU A 498 -10.87 -29.10 22.98
N LEU A 499 -11.73 -28.90 21.97
CA LEU A 499 -11.44 -28.00 20.86
C LEU A 499 -11.30 -26.55 21.32
N SER A 500 -12.20 -26.08 22.21
CA SER A 500 -12.16 -24.71 22.73
C SER A 500 -10.92 -24.45 23.59
N VAL A 501 -10.48 -25.42 24.40
CA VAL A 501 -9.20 -25.37 25.13
C VAL A 501 -8.01 -25.29 24.16
N ASN A 502 -8.01 -26.11 23.11
CA ASN A 502 -6.94 -26.14 22.12
C ASN A 502 -6.85 -24.83 21.32
N LEU A 503 -8.00 -24.30 20.88
CA LEU A 503 -8.10 -23.03 20.16
C LEU A 503 -7.71 -21.84 21.03
N HIS A 504 -8.12 -21.77 22.29
CA HIS A 504 -7.71 -20.68 23.19
C HIS A 504 -6.18 -20.59 23.32
N ALA A 505 -5.48 -21.73 23.49
CA ALA A 505 -4.02 -21.77 23.55
C ALA A 505 -3.36 -21.33 22.22
N ARG A 506 -3.92 -21.74 21.07
CA ARG A 506 -3.40 -21.36 19.75
C ARG A 506 -3.69 -19.92 19.35
N LEU A 507 -4.86 -19.38 19.72
CA LEU A 507 -5.23 -17.97 19.49
C LEU A 507 -4.33 -17.03 20.30
N LYS A 508 -3.94 -17.41 21.54
CA LYS A 508 -2.89 -16.71 22.30
C LYS A 508 -1.55 -16.67 21.54
N TRP A 509 -1.15 -17.79 20.92
CA TRP A 509 0.06 -17.84 20.10
C TRP A 509 -0.04 -16.98 18.84
N ILE A 510 -1.17 -16.99 18.11
CA ILE A 510 -1.38 -16.09 16.97
C ILE A 510 -1.24 -14.63 17.42
N MET A 511 -1.93 -14.24 18.50
CA MET A 511 -1.90 -12.87 19.03
C MET A 511 -0.48 -12.44 19.44
N TYR A 512 0.31 -13.35 20.01
CA TYR A 512 1.74 -13.10 20.29
C TYR A 512 2.56 -12.89 19.01
N ILE A 513 2.40 -13.74 17.98
CA ILE A 513 3.12 -13.58 16.71
C ILE A 513 2.66 -12.31 15.96
N GLU A 514 1.37 -11.98 15.96
CA GLU A 514 0.80 -10.72 15.43
C GLU A 514 1.48 -9.50 16.06
N GLN A 515 1.60 -9.49 17.39
CA GLN A 515 2.27 -8.43 18.15
C GLN A 515 3.75 -8.33 17.78
N GLN A 516 4.51 -9.43 17.83
CA GLN A 516 5.93 -9.44 17.45
C GLN A 516 6.16 -8.99 16.00
N ILE A 517 5.25 -9.31 15.07
CA ILE A 517 5.28 -8.81 13.69
C ILE A 517 5.03 -7.31 13.65
N SER A 518 4.05 -6.79 14.41
CA SER A 518 3.74 -5.36 14.48
C SER A 518 4.93 -4.54 15.00
N ASP A 519 5.52 -4.96 16.12
CA ASP A 519 6.61 -4.24 16.77
C ASP A 519 7.89 -4.23 15.93
N LEU A 520 8.22 -5.38 15.31
CA LEU A 520 9.36 -5.47 14.41
C LEU A 520 9.11 -4.69 13.11
N ASP A 521 7.91 -4.75 12.50
CA ASP A 521 7.59 -3.93 11.32
C ASP A 521 7.67 -2.42 11.61
N GLY A 522 7.26 -1.99 12.80
CA GLY A 522 7.44 -0.63 13.30
C GLY A 522 8.92 -0.23 13.38
N LYS A 523 9.76 -1.09 14.00
CA LYS A 523 11.22 -0.92 14.02
C LYS A 523 11.80 -0.83 12.60
N LEU A 524 11.45 -1.76 11.70
CA LEU A 524 11.93 -1.74 10.30
C LEU A 524 11.50 -0.47 9.55
N MET A 525 10.27 0.02 9.74
CA MET A 525 9.79 1.26 9.13
C MET A 525 10.59 2.49 9.59
N ILE A 526 10.97 2.54 10.88
CA ILE A 526 11.86 3.59 11.41
C ILE A 526 13.26 3.50 10.78
N TYR A 527 13.84 2.30 10.62
CA TYR A 527 15.11 2.14 9.90
C TYR A 527 15.00 2.58 8.43
N LYS A 528 13.88 2.29 7.76
CA LYS A 528 13.63 2.67 6.37
C LYS A 528 13.60 4.19 6.16
N GLU A 529 12.82 4.95 6.94
CA GLU A 529 12.77 6.41 6.75
C GLU A 529 14.09 7.08 7.17
N ASN A 530 14.78 6.57 8.20
CA ASN A 530 16.12 7.05 8.55
C ASN A 530 17.13 6.82 7.40
N LEU A 531 17.06 5.69 6.69
CA LEU A 531 17.92 5.42 5.54
C LEU A 531 17.59 6.34 4.35
N LEU A 532 16.30 6.57 4.06
CA LEU A 532 15.87 7.52 3.04
C LEU A 532 16.31 8.95 3.35
N ARG A 533 16.18 9.39 4.60
CA ARG A 533 16.67 10.68 5.07
C ARG A 533 18.20 10.79 4.95
N LEU A 534 18.93 9.75 5.34
CA LEU A 534 20.40 9.71 5.27
C LEU A 534 20.90 9.81 3.82
N ASN A 535 20.23 9.16 2.87
CA ASN A 535 20.54 9.32 1.44
C ASN A 535 20.31 10.77 0.96
N ARG A 536 19.19 11.41 1.32
CA ARG A 536 18.96 12.84 1.02
C ARG A 536 20.04 13.75 1.61
N HIS A 537 20.54 13.46 2.81
CA HIS A 537 21.66 14.19 3.40
C HIS A 537 22.94 14.01 2.55
N PHE A 538 23.26 12.79 2.10
CA PHE A 538 24.41 12.56 1.21
C PHE A 538 24.26 13.20 -0.18
N GLU A 539 23.05 13.33 -0.70
CA GLU A 539 22.77 14.10 -1.93
C GLU A 539 23.07 15.60 -1.74
N ILE A 540 22.82 16.15 -0.55
CA ILE A 540 23.17 17.55 -0.22
C ILE A 540 24.69 17.72 -0.12
N ILE A 541 25.41 16.80 0.55
CA ILE A 541 26.88 16.85 0.64
C ILE A 541 27.54 16.71 -0.73
N ASP A 542 27.02 15.81 -1.58
CA ASP A 542 27.49 15.62 -2.96
C ASP A 542 27.25 16.86 -3.84
N GLN A 543 26.18 17.63 -3.58
CA GLN A 543 25.96 18.96 -4.19
C GLN A 543 26.93 20.02 -3.66
N VAL A 544 27.14 20.08 -2.33
CA VAL A 544 28.08 21.01 -1.67
C VAL A 544 29.50 20.83 -2.21
N HIS A 545 30.00 19.59 -2.30
CA HIS A 545 31.30 19.24 -2.89
C HIS A 545 31.44 19.69 -4.36
N LYS A 546 30.34 19.73 -5.12
CA LYS A 546 30.32 20.12 -6.54
C LYS A 546 30.09 21.62 -6.77
N ALA A 547 29.54 22.33 -5.78
CA ALA A 547 29.09 23.72 -5.92
C ALA A 547 30.19 24.70 -6.37
N PRO A 548 31.44 24.69 -5.83
CA PRO A 548 32.50 25.60 -6.28
C PRO A 548 32.78 25.48 -7.78
N ASN A 549 33.05 24.25 -8.24
CA ASN A 549 33.40 23.97 -9.63
C ASN A 549 32.24 24.27 -10.60
N LEU A 550 31.01 23.89 -10.23
CA LEU A 550 29.81 24.12 -11.04
C LEU A 550 29.45 25.60 -11.14
N TYR A 551 29.62 26.38 -10.07
CA TYR A 551 29.44 27.84 -10.08
C TYR A 551 30.42 28.53 -11.05
N LEU A 552 31.71 28.20 -10.97
CA LEU A 552 32.74 28.80 -11.84
C LEU A 552 32.51 28.46 -13.32
N ALA A 553 32.22 27.19 -13.62
CA ALA A 553 31.87 26.75 -14.97
C ALA A 553 30.60 27.46 -15.51
N SER A 554 29.59 27.66 -14.65
CA SER A 554 28.36 28.38 -15.01
C SER A 554 28.63 29.85 -15.35
N CYS A 555 29.57 30.50 -14.65
CA CYS A 555 29.97 31.87 -14.93
C CYS A 555 30.65 32.00 -16.31
N VAL A 556 31.55 31.07 -16.65
CA VAL A 556 32.20 31.01 -17.97
C VAL A 556 31.18 30.75 -19.08
N GLU A 557 30.26 29.79 -18.89
CA GLU A 557 29.26 29.44 -19.90
C GLU A 557 28.27 30.58 -20.15
N ALA A 558 27.84 31.30 -19.11
CA ALA A 558 27.01 32.49 -19.24
C ALA A 558 27.72 33.59 -20.07
N LEU A 559 29.01 33.84 -19.81
CA LEU A 559 29.81 34.78 -20.61
C LEU A 559 29.94 34.30 -22.06
N ARG A 560 30.29 33.02 -22.28
CA ARG A 560 30.49 32.43 -23.62
C ARG A 560 29.23 32.54 -24.47
N ARG A 561 28.07 32.20 -23.90
CA ARG A 561 26.75 32.34 -24.54
C ARG A 561 26.42 33.79 -24.89
N ARG A 562 26.62 34.73 -23.96
CA ARG A 562 26.41 36.18 -24.19
C ARG A 562 27.32 36.75 -25.29
N ARG A 563 28.58 36.28 -25.41
CA ARG A 563 29.46 36.64 -26.53
C ARG A 563 28.95 36.06 -27.85
N PHE A 564 28.55 34.78 -27.86
CA PHE A 564 28.04 34.12 -29.05
C PHE A 564 26.75 34.79 -29.55
N SER A 565 25.73 34.96 -28.70
CA SER A 565 24.45 35.55 -29.09
C SER A 565 24.62 36.98 -29.61
N ARG A 566 25.42 37.82 -28.94
CA ARG A 566 25.74 39.17 -29.43
C ARG A 566 26.39 39.17 -30.82
N ARG A 567 27.39 38.31 -31.04
CA ARG A 567 28.12 38.24 -32.33
C ARG A 567 27.28 37.62 -33.44
N TYR A 568 26.49 36.60 -33.13
CA TYR A 568 25.56 35.95 -34.05
C TYR A 568 24.42 36.89 -34.48
N LEU A 569 23.75 37.56 -33.53
CA LEU A 569 22.66 38.49 -33.84
C LEU A 569 23.16 39.71 -34.64
N HIS A 570 24.39 40.18 -34.40
CA HIS A 570 25.01 41.23 -35.21
C HIS A 570 25.28 40.75 -36.65
N TRP A 571 25.90 39.57 -36.81
CA TRP A 571 26.16 38.95 -38.11
C TRP A 571 24.87 38.68 -38.91
N ALA A 572 23.86 38.09 -38.27
CA ALA A 572 22.58 37.78 -38.91
C ALA A 572 21.78 39.05 -39.27
N ASN A 573 21.89 40.13 -38.49
CA ASN A 573 21.32 41.44 -38.85
C ASN A 573 22.00 42.01 -40.11
N SER A 574 23.33 41.91 -40.22
CA SER A 574 24.06 42.31 -41.43
C SER A 574 23.67 41.50 -42.67
N ILE A 575 23.45 40.18 -42.54
CA ILE A 575 22.88 39.37 -43.63
C ILE A 575 21.46 39.83 -43.96
N ALA A 576 20.61 40.07 -42.96
CA ALA A 576 19.22 40.45 -43.18
C ALA A 576 19.08 41.77 -43.94
N LYS A 577 19.94 42.76 -43.65
CA LYS A 577 20.01 44.02 -44.39
C LYS A 577 20.38 43.80 -45.85
N ILE A 578 21.51 43.12 -46.12
CA ILE A 578 22.00 42.88 -47.48
C ILE A 578 20.98 42.06 -48.29
N SER A 579 20.36 41.04 -47.67
CA SER A 579 19.32 40.24 -48.31
C SER A 579 18.04 41.04 -48.58
N GLN A 580 17.63 41.93 -47.68
CA GLN A 580 16.49 42.83 -47.90
C GLN A 580 16.77 43.86 -48.98
N GLU A 581 17.96 44.47 -49.01
CA GLU A 581 18.37 45.43 -50.05
C GLU A 581 18.39 44.77 -51.44
N LEU A 582 18.97 43.57 -51.56
CA LEU A 582 18.93 42.78 -52.81
C LEU A 582 17.49 42.42 -53.22
N TYR A 583 16.67 41.98 -52.27
CA TYR A 583 15.28 41.62 -52.50
C TYR A 583 14.42 42.82 -52.91
N GLU A 584 14.58 43.98 -52.27
CA GLU A 584 13.85 45.21 -52.62
C GLU A 584 14.25 45.76 -53.99
N ASN A 585 15.54 45.69 -54.36
CA ASN A 585 16.02 46.11 -55.68
C ASN A 585 15.47 45.21 -56.80
N GLU A 586 15.53 43.89 -56.66
CA GLU A 586 14.95 42.95 -57.63
C GLU A 586 13.42 43.05 -57.69
N MET A 587 12.76 43.19 -56.54
CA MET A 587 11.30 43.40 -56.48
C MET A 587 10.87 44.71 -57.13
N THR A 588 11.68 45.78 -57.03
CA THR A 588 11.41 47.06 -57.69
C THR A 588 11.59 46.92 -59.20
N THR A 589 12.70 46.31 -59.64
CA THR A 589 13.00 46.04 -61.05
C THR A 589 11.90 45.20 -61.71
N ARG A 590 11.47 44.12 -61.07
CA ARG A 590 10.35 43.30 -61.55
C ARG A 590 9.04 44.06 -61.58
N LYS A 591 8.67 44.80 -60.53
CA LYS A 591 7.42 45.61 -60.52
C LYS A 591 7.41 46.68 -61.61
N GLU A 592 8.54 47.32 -61.86
CA GLU A 592 8.67 48.28 -62.97
C GLU A 592 8.47 47.63 -64.34
N PHE A 593 9.06 46.45 -64.57
CA PHE A 593 8.89 45.72 -65.82
C PHE A 593 7.47 45.15 -65.96
N ASP A 594 6.91 44.57 -64.90
CA ASP A 594 5.53 44.07 -64.79
C ASP A 594 4.51 45.21 -65.01
N SER A 595 4.83 46.45 -64.59
CA SER A 595 4.03 47.64 -64.90
C SER A 595 4.20 48.16 -66.35
N LYS A 596 5.29 47.83 -67.04
CA LYS A 596 5.52 48.17 -68.46
C LYS A 596 4.90 47.12 -69.39
N LEU A 597 4.93 45.84 -69.01
CA LEU A 597 4.33 44.72 -69.74
C LEU A 597 2.83 44.59 -69.46
N GLY A 598 2.39 44.74 -68.21
CA GLY A 598 0.98 44.81 -67.81
C GLY A 598 0.11 43.68 -68.39
N SER A 599 -0.98 44.07 -69.07
CA SER A 599 -1.84 43.16 -69.84
C SER A 599 -1.57 43.21 -71.35
N HIS A 600 -0.35 43.57 -71.76
CA HIS A 600 0.06 43.58 -73.17
C HIS A 600 0.14 42.16 -73.72
N PHE A 601 -0.25 41.95 -74.98
CA PHE A 601 -0.39 40.61 -75.60
C PHE A 601 0.91 39.78 -75.60
N LEU A 602 2.07 40.42 -75.47
CA LEU A 602 3.37 39.75 -75.36
C LEU A 602 3.54 38.95 -74.05
N SER A 603 2.76 39.21 -73.00
CA SER A 603 2.81 38.40 -71.76
C SER A 603 2.47 36.93 -72.02
N THR A 604 1.63 36.64 -73.03
CA THR A 604 1.31 35.29 -73.49
C THR A 604 2.51 34.55 -74.11
N LEU A 605 3.51 35.27 -74.65
CA LEU A 605 4.73 34.66 -75.20
C LEU A 605 5.79 34.37 -74.15
N PHE A 606 5.71 35.01 -72.97
CA PHE A 606 6.70 34.90 -71.91
C PHE A 606 6.03 34.55 -70.56
N PRO A 607 5.43 33.34 -70.44
CA PRO A 607 4.80 32.89 -69.21
C PRO A 607 5.79 32.93 -68.05
N GLY A 608 5.41 33.58 -66.95
CA GLY A 608 6.27 33.75 -65.78
C GLY A 608 7.09 35.04 -65.73
N LEU A 609 7.00 35.97 -66.70
CA LEU A 609 7.50 37.34 -66.51
C LEU A 609 6.52 38.25 -65.75
N THR A 610 5.21 37.98 -65.85
CA THR A 610 4.15 38.77 -65.21
C THR A 610 3.89 38.29 -63.79
N ARG A 611 3.88 39.19 -62.80
CA ARG A 611 3.63 38.93 -61.36
C ARG A 611 4.48 37.82 -60.69
N SER A 612 5.60 37.44 -61.31
CA SER A 612 6.51 36.40 -60.81
C SER A 612 7.55 37.01 -59.88
N TYR A 613 7.24 37.06 -58.60
CA TYR A 613 8.07 37.65 -57.56
C TYR A 613 8.83 36.56 -56.79
N PRO A 614 10.15 36.71 -56.51
CA PRO A 614 10.87 35.77 -55.66
C PRO A 614 10.29 35.72 -54.24
N PRO A 615 10.46 34.61 -53.50
CA PRO A 615 10.15 34.58 -52.07
C PRO A 615 11.23 35.34 -51.28
N PRO A 616 10.87 36.07 -50.20
CA PRO A 616 11.85 36.73 -49.34
C PRO A 616 12.65 35.71 -48.52
N PHE A 617 13.98 35.72 -48.64
CA PHE A 617 14.90 34.88 -47.87
C PHE A 617 15.78 35.72 -46.94
N ALA A 618 15.95 35.28 -45.69
CA ALA A 618 16.77 35.92 -44.65
C ALA A 618 16.48 37.42 -44.36
N THR A 619 15.46 38.03 -44.95
CA THR A 619 15.21 39.50 -44.94
C THR A 619 14.82 40.11 -43.59
N LYS A 620 14.62 39.31 -42.55
CA LYS A 620 14.27 39.75 -41.20
C LYS A 620 15.36 39.32 -40.22
N GLN A 621 15.71 40.23 -39.30
CA GLN A 621 16.61 39.90 -38.20
C GLN A 621 16.01 38.78 -37.33
N PRO A 622 16.78 37.77 -36.88
CA PRO A 622 16.33 36.78 -35.92
C PRO A 622 15.97 37.38 -34.55
N ASP A 623 15.03 36.74 -33.84
CA ASP A 623 14.63 37.12 -32.49
C ASP A 623 15.80 37.04 -31.48
N PRO A 624 15.85 37.95 -30.49
CA PRO A 624 16.92 37.98 -29.50
C PRO A 624 16.79 36.86 -28.46
N PHE A 625 17.74 35.93 -28.48
CA PHE A 625 17.89 34.86 -27.48
C PHE A 625 18.92 35.20 -26.39
N ASP A 626 18.99 34.35 -25.35
CA ASP A 626 19.89 34.49 -24.18
C ASP A 626 19.73 35.80 -23.36
N THR A 627 18.61 36.49 -23.54
CA THR A 627 18.26 37.77 -22.88
C THR A 627 18.15 37.69 -21.36
N LYS A 628 17.93 36.49 -20.80
CA LYS A 628 17.84 36.23 -19.35
C LYS A 628 19.19 35.90 -18.67
N LEU A 629 20.29 35.77 -19.41
CA LEU A 629 21.58 35.39 -18.81
C LEU A 629 22.17 36.53 -17.95
N PRO A 630 22.74 36.23 -16.77
CA PRO A 630 23.39 37.21 -15.88
C PRO A 630 24.42 38.11 -16.57
N ARG A 631 24.67 39.30 -16.01
CA ARG A 631 25.49 40.35 -16.67
C ARG A 631 27.01 40.16 -16.59
N ILE A 632 27.47 38.91 -16.45
CA ILE A 632 28.88 38.54 -16.38
C ILE A 632 29.66 39.00 -17.62
N THR A 633 30.84 39.56 -17.38
CA THR A 633 31.78 40.15 -18.33
C THR A 633 33.13 39.42 -18.32
N ALA A 634 34.07 39.82 -19.17
CA ALA A 634 35.43 39.29 -19.13
C ALA A 634 36.21 39.73 -17.88
N ALA A 635 35.92 40.92 -17.34
CA ALA A 635 36.58 41.44 -16.13
C ALA A 635 36.15 40.66 -14.89
N ASP A 636 34.89 40.24 -14.81
CA ASP A 636 34.39 39.42 -13.69
C ASP A 636 35.09 38.05 -13.62
N ILE A 637 35.34 37.41 -14.77
CA ILE A 637 36.10 36.16 -14.84
C ILE A 637 37.58 36.38 -14.47
N GLN A 638 38.18 37.50 -14.88
CA GLN A 638 39.54 37.87 -14.48
C GLN A 638 39.65 38.17 -12.98
N TYR A 639 38.63 38.80 -12.40
CA TYR A 639 38.52 39.02 -10.95
C TYR A 639 38.44 37.69 -10.19
N LEU A 640 37.63 36.73 -10.65
CA LEU A 640 37.60 35.39 -10.06
C LEU A 640 38.95 34.67 -10.23
N GLN A 641 39.60 34.75 -11.39
CA GLN A 641 40.93 34.17 -11.63
C GLN A 641 42.03 34.77 -10.72
N ALA A 642 41.90 36.04 -10.32
CA ALA A 642 42.89 36.73 -9.49
C ALA A 642 42.71 36.50 -7.97
N ASN A 643 41.54 36.02 -7.53
CA ASN A 643 41.21 35.86 -6.11
C ASN A 643 41.00 34.38 -5.68
N LEU A 644 41.14 33.43 -6.62
CA LEU A 644 41.03 31.99 -6.36
C LEU A 644 42.40 31.30 -6.42
N CYS A 645 42.50 30.12 -5.82
CA CYS A 645 43.67 29.24 -6.00
C CYS A 645 43.74 28.68 -7.43
N ASP A 646 44.95 28.32 -7.88
CA ASP A 646 45.23 27.84 -9.23
C ASP A 646 44.32 26.67 -9.67
N GLU A 647 43.99 25.76 -8.75
CA GLU A 647 43.12 24.60 -9.01
C GLU A 647 41.68 25.01 -9.37
N LEU A 648 41.11 25.98 -8.66
CA LEU A 648 39.77 26.51 -8.97
C LEU A 648 39.82 27.47 -10.18
N ALA A 649 40.87 28.28 -10.29
CA ALA A 649 41.08 29.20 -11.40
C ALA A 649 41.24 28.50 -12.76
N ALA A 650 41.73 27.24 -12.79
CA ALA A 650 41.78 26.41 -14.00
C ALA A 650 40.40 26.21 -14.66
N ASN A 651 39.31 26.17 -13.88
CA ASN A 651 37.94 26.05 -14.40
C ASN A 651 37.44 27.32 -15.12
N LEU A 652 38.16 28.44 -15.02
CA LEU A 652 37.76 29.74 -15.58
C LEU A 652 38.27 29.99 -17.02
N TYR A 653 38.75 28.95 -17.71
CA TYR A 653 39.19 29.06 -19.10
C TYR A 653 38.03 29.46 -20.05
N ILE A 654 38.12 30.66 -20.62
CA ILE A 654 37.15 31.17 -21.59
C ILE A 654 37.48 30.61 -22.99
N PRO A 655 36.61 29.82 -23.64
CA PRO A 655 36.86 29.32 -25.00
C PRO A 655 36.94 30.46 -26.02
N LYS A 656 37.73 30.28 -27.08
CA LYS A 656 37.84 31.25 -28.19
C LYS A 656 36.49 31.42 -28.89
N ASP A 657 36.08 32.67 -29.09
CA ASP A 657 34.85 33.02 -29.81
C ASP A 657 34.83 32.44 -31.23
N VAL A 658 33.77 31.69 -31.59
CA VAL A 658 33.58 31.10 -32.94
C VAL A 658 33.64 32.19 -34.02
N PRO A 659 34.43 32.05 -35.10
CA PRO A 659 34.46 33.05 -36.17
C PRO A 659 33.11 33.11 -36.91
N MET A 660 32.63 34.32 -37.17
CA MET A 660 31.43 34.54 -37.98
C MET A 660 31.87 34.76 -39.44
N PRO A 661 31.23 34.12 -40.45
CA PRO A 661 31.61 34.28 -41.85
C PRO A 661 31.58 35.76 -42.31
N HIS A 662 32.62 36.17 -43.05
CA HIS A 662 32.63 37.47 -43.71
C HIS A 662 31.57 37.52 -44.81
N ILE A 663 30.77 38.59 -44.81
CA ILE A 663 29.79 38.86 -45.86
C ILE A 663 30.49 39.77 -46.88
N ILE A 664 30.66 39.28 -48.12
CA ILE A 664 31.35 40.02 -49.18
C ILE A 664 30.35 40.96 -49.85
N SER A 665 30.61 42.27 -49.78
CA SER A 665 29.68 43.32 -50.22
C SER A 665 29.89 43.81 -51.67
N ALA A 666 30.58 43.05 -52.51
CA ALA A 666 30.94 43.44 -53.87
C ALA A 666 30.89 42.22 -54.82
N PRO A 667 30.53 42.40 -56.10
CA PRO A 667 30.51 41.31 -57.06
C PRO A 667 31.94 40.86 -57.37
N HIS A 668 32.19 39.55 -57.27
CA HIS A 668 33.21 38.95 -58.12
C HIS A 668 32.66 38.94 -59.54
N ASN A 669 33.39 39.57 -60.48
CA ASN A 669 33.25 39.21 -61.88
C ASN A 669 33.67 37.74 -62.01
N LEU A 670 32.69 36.86 -62.23
CA LEU A 670 32.95 35.56 -62.82
C LEU A 670 33.18 35.82 -64.31
N ASP A 671 34.37 35.50 -64.82
CA ASP A 671 34.67 35.70 -66.25
C ASP A 671 33.76 34.80 -67.10
N ASP A 672 33.02 35.44 -68.00
CA ASP A 672 32.07 34.80 -68.90
C ASP A 672 32.82 34.25 -70.13
N SER A 673 33.33 33.02 -70.03
CA SER A 673 34.13 32.42 -71.11
C SER A 673 34.02 30.90 -71.28
N THR A 674 32.83 30.30 -71.09
CA THR A 674 32.49 28.95 -71.63
C THR A 674 30.99 28.76 -71.92
N ALA A 675 30.30 29.78 -72.42
CA ALA A 675 29.05 29.54 -73.14
C ALA A 675 29.35 29.01 -74.55
N ASN A 676 29.14 27.71 -74.78
CA ASN A 676 28.84 27.21 -76.11
C ASN A 676 27.84 26.05 -76.00
N VAL A 677 26.79 26.10 -76.79
CA VAL A 677 25.59 25.25 -76.68
C VAL A 677 25.66 24.13 -77.72
N ASP A 678 25.12 22.97 -77.40
CA ASP A 678 24.34 22.18 -78.34
C ASP A 678 23.18 21.50 -77.58
N GLU A 679 21.97 21.64 -78.11
CA GLU A 679 20.75 21.01 -77.57
C GLU A 679 20.46 19.70 -78.32
N ALA A 680 19.95 18.71 -77.59
CA ALA A 680 19.07 17.68 -78.15
C ALA A 680 18.17 17.14 -77.03
N GLU A 681 16.86 17.23 -77.23
CA GLU A 681 15.89 16.52 -76.39
C GLU A 681 15.91 15.02 -76.74
N ASP A 682 15.59 14.16 -75.76
CA ASP A 682 14.57 13.14 -76.00
C ASP A 682 13.89 12.73 -74.68
N LEU A 683 12.66 12.22 -74.79
CA LEU A 683 11.80 11.85 -73.66
C LEU A 683 11.63 10.32 -73.59
N ASP A 684 11.73 9.73 -72.40
CA ASP A 684 10.61 8.91 -71.88
C ASP A 684 10.75 8.44 -70.42
N ASP A 685 9.67 8.69 -69.68
CA ASP A 685 8.93 7.74 -68.84
C ASP A 685 9.61 6.45 -68.31
N ARG A 686 9.82 6.33 -66.98
CA ARG A 686 9.07 5.37 -66.11
C ARG A 686 9.47 5.25 -64.62
N HIS A 687 8.42 5.01 -63.82
CA HIS A 687 8.34 4.25 -62.56
C HIS A 687 9.35 4.49 -61.40
N SER A 688 8.86 5.25 -60.42
CA SER A 688 8.68 4.82 -59.02
C SER A 688 9.62 3.74 -58.44
N LEU A 689 10.65 4.17 -57.70
CA LEU A 689 11.17 3.39 -56.56
C LEU A 689 11.39 4.29 -55.33
N ASN A 690 10.65 3.97 -54.28
CA ASN A 690 10.93 4.33 -52.89
C ASN A 690 11.03 2.97 -52.16
N PRO A 691 12.01 2.75 -51.25
CA PRO A 691 11.57 2.71 -49.85
C PRO A 691 12.64 3.05 -48.77
N THR A 692 12.39 4.12 -48.01
CA THR A 692 12.57 4.22 -46.53
C THR A 692 13.98 4.15 -45.87
N PRO A 693 14.14 4.64 -44.61
CA PRO A 693 15.44 4.88 -43.96
C PRO A 693 16.00 3.68 -43.15
N PRO A 694 17.28 3.72 -42.72
CA PRO A 694 17.94 2.62 -42.01
C PRO A 694 17.49 2.44 -40.55
N SER A 695 17.46 1.19 -40.09
CA SER A 695 17.23 0.78 -38.70
C SER A 695 18.43 0.03 -38.11
N SER A 696 18.53 0.03 -36.77
CA SER A 696 19.68 -0.43 -35.99
C SER A 696 19.88 -1.96 -35.98
N PRO A 697 21.09 -2.48 -35.68
CA PRO A 697 21.42 -3.89 -35.88
C PRO A 697 21.06 -4.80 -34.69
N THR A 698 20.61 -6.02 -35.01
CA THR A 698 20.44 -7.13 -34.05
C THR A 698 21.25 -8.34 -34.52
N LYS A 699 22.03 -8.96 -33.64
CA LYS A 699 22.85 -10.15 -33.93
C LYS A 699 22.03 -11.44 -33.83
N GLN A 700 22.37 -12.45 -34.64
CA GLN A 700 22.14 -13.86 -34.34
C GLN A 700 23.44 -14.68 -34.57
N PRO A 701 23.64 -15.83 -33.87
CA PRO A 701 24.86 -16.63 -33.97
C PRO A 701 24.69 -17.96 -34.74
N GLN A 702 25.74 -18.33 -35.49
CA GLN A 702 26.06 -19.64 -36.08
C GLN A 702 27.58 -19.64 -36.35
N TYR A 703 28.35 -20.74 -36.40
CA TYR A 703 28.18 -22.18 -36.12
C TYR A 703 29.59 -22.74 -35.80
N GLY A 704 29.74 -23.95 -35.26
CA GLY A 704 31.04 -24.65 -35.20
C GLY A 704 31.12 -25.78 -34.17
N ASP A 705 30.92 -27.00 -34.66
CA ASP A 705 31.28 -28.34 -34.14
C ASP A 705 31.56 -28.53 -32.62
#